data_AF-A0A521TEM7-F1
#
_entry.id   AF-A0A521TEM7-F1
#
_cell.length_a   1.000
_cell.length_b   1.000
_cell.length_c   1.000
_cell.angle_alpha   90.00
_cell.angle_beta   90.00
_cell.angle_gamma   90.00
#
_symmetry.space_group_name_H-M   'P 1'
#
loop_
_entity.id
_entity.type
_entity.pdbx_description
1 polymer ?
#
loop_
_entity_poly.entity_id
_entity_poly.type
_entity_poly.pdbx_seq_one_letter_code
_entity_poly.pdbx_strand_id
1 'polypeptide(L)'
;MDRTPRRVFGILALTLVAAASASARRQTPAAGADGRTYRWVGTATLAYAFEPAVEFRANDFKGSLRDDRTVRVVMKERRSSDVHDASGRLVGRIIFLEDGGSTWTGRVSDTEVHLDVIKMLGDQSDRGKAGAAGVIYRSLVTPNPIEAALPDGTYCFSLWTSAIKYVFTLTEPGRPNEVSNEQSINGMTAGDCSLVRKIALVRSPVTTDALVAGLAGPARPGEQREGRSRTLVNGAMTGDYRLVTGGTTAVASWNLRHQLNVEGAITAVDPAWRPKFQSTTTVTASIPESLGATGKFRFTLSDVSREPGVTMNSGIGTSLDLRFSGTQPGAMTEATQTADGYTIETTASATSASVSITALDYGAWGRLKAEVNVDGEWYDCLAPDGATTVTLPLDADGNHIWDTWEKNSGIAGRPANEDVEDVPVGGSKGDGLSNFEEYRGFMVQGDWVTTDPKTKELFIFDETTLGLGLTYKTGLMLYQIEQSEMSRARVVNFNRGRSTLGPQKALHLKEAELDPGTLGITNPRVGTPNQVSEILLDFWQLMAESAPNAIESTVAHEIGHGLSIDHHGDWSERSCRLGPKGLYAPWGGVLSGDRTCVMSYSGANYYTSWDGKCYTYPWPSSFGTEYCTVKTGTGLNSGARRMEDGRALPVSGDATMGNCVSQMRVK
;
A
#
# COMPACT_ATOMS: atom_id res chain seq x y z
N MET A 1 -5.84 -52.66 59.76
CA MET A 1 -7.14 -52.35 59.12
C MET A 1 -6.84 -51.39 57.99
N ASP A 2 -6.38 -51.84 56.83
CA ASP A 2 -7.01 -52.72 55.83
C ASP A 2 -7.55 -51.88 54.65
N ARG A 3 -7.12 -52.27 53.45
CA ARG A 3 -7.60 -51.97 52.06
C ARG A 3 -7.08 -50.74 51.27
N THR A 4 -6.03 -51.02 50.49
CA THR A 4 -5.75 -50.62 49.08
C THR A 4 -6.90 -50.96 48.09
N PRO A 5 -6.92 -50.58 46.77
CA PRO A 5 -5.78 -50.17 45.90
C PRO A 5 -5.95 -49.07 44.80
N ARG A 6 -4.77 -48.65 44.32
CA ARG A 6 -4.30 -48.13 43.01
C ARG A 6 -5.19 -48.26 41.75
N ARG A 7 -5.06 -47.26 40.83
CA ARG A 7 -4.73 -47.39 39.37
C ARG A 7 -4.41 -46.00 38.78
N VAL A 8 -3.14 -45.66 38.55
CA VAL A 8 -2.41 -45.68 37.26
C VAL A 8 -3.06 -44.81 36.17
N PHE A 9 -2.56 -43.58 36.01
CA PHE A 9 -2.69 -42.80 34.78
C PHE A 9 -1.86 -43.48 33.67
N GLY A 10 -2.54 -44.13 32.75
CA GLY A 10 -1.98 -44.59 31.48
C GLY A 10 -2.83 -44.03 30.36
N ILE A 11 -2.45 -42.88 29.82
CA ILE A 11 -2.94 -42.42 28.52
C ILE A 11 -1.81 -42.70 27.53
N LEU A 12 -2.08 -43.64 26.62
CA LEU A 12 -1.26 -43.98 25.47
C LEU A 12 -0.99 -42.70 24.67
N ALA A 13 0.24 -42.18 24.76
CA ALA A 13 0.80 -41.35 23.72
C ALA A 13 1.08 -42.26 22.51
N LEU A 14 0.22 -42.24 21.50
CA LEU A 14 0.56 -42.79 20.19
C LEU A 14 1.59 -41.85 19.56
N THR A 15 2.85 -42.19 19.77
CA THR A 15 4.00 -41.49 19.23
C THR A 15 4.04 -41.74 17.71
N LEU A 16 3.40 -40.87 16.92
CA LEU A 16 3.64 -40.78 15.49
C LEU A 16 4.94 -40.01 15.31
N VAL A 17 6.01 -40.76 15.09
CA VAL A 17 7.35 -40.25 14.77
C VAL A 17 7.25 -39.41 13.50
N ALA A 18 7.18 -38.10 13.66
CA ALA A 18 7.60 -37.13 12.67
C ALA A 18 9.10 -37.33 12.44
N ALA A 19 9.46 -38.08 11.40
CA ALA A 19 10.85 -38.28 11.02
C ALA A 19 11.41 -37.00 10.39
N ALA A 20 12.24 -36.32 11.18
CA ALA A 20 13.40 -35.52 10.79
C ALA A 20 13.15 -34.33 9.83
N SER A 21 12.87 -33.17 10.42
CA SER A 21 13.36 -31.88 9.92
C SER A 21 14.89 -31.82 10.03
N ALA A 22 15.57 -32.40 9.03
CA ALA A 22 17.00 -32.17 8.83
C ALA A 22 17.20 -30.79 8.19
N SER A 23 18.11 -29.99 8.76
CA SER A 23 18.48 -28.65 8.33
C SER A 23 18.61 -28.54 6.81
N ALA A 24 17.87 -27.61 6.20
CA ALA A 24 17.87 -27.38 4.77
C ALA A 24 19.20 -26.73 4.32
N ARG A 25 20.17 -27.54 3.91
CA ARG A 25 21.04 -27.13 2.80
C ARG A 25 20.13 -27.04 1.58
N ARG A 26 20.05 -25.88 0.91
CA ARG A 26 19.43 -25.74 -0.41
C ARG A 26 20.13 -26.75 -1.35
N GLN A 27 19.52 -27.90 -1.57
CA GLN A 27 19.89 -28.81 -2.64
C GLN A 27 19.14 -28.35 -3.89
N THR A 28 19.88 -28.14 -4.97
CA THR A 28 19.34 -27.78 -6.28
C THR A 28 18.41 -28.90 -6.75
N PRO A 29 17.23 -28.59 -7.34
CA PRO A 29 16.36 -29.61 -7.90
C PRO A 29 17.13 -30.47 -8.90
N ALA A 30 16.92 -31.79 -8.88
CA ALA A 30 17.55 -32.67 -9.85
C ALA A 30 16.91 -32.46 -11.23
N ALA A 31 17.76 -32.46 -12.25
CA ALA A 31 17.36 -32.28 -13.64
C ALA A 31 16.86 -33.60 -14.26
N GLY A 32 15.87 -33.49 -15.13
CA GLY A 32 15.40 -34.55 -16.01
C GLY A 32 16.47 -34.97 -17.03
N ALA A 33 16.15 -35.99 -17.84
CA ALA A 33 17.09 -36.59 -18.78
C ALA A 33 17.64 -35.62 -19.85
N ASP A 34 16.94 -34.51 -20.09
CA ASP A 34 17.30 -33.43 -21.01
C ASP A 34 17.98 -32.24 -20.31
N GLY A 35 18.25 -32.33 -19.00
CA GLY A 35 18.82 -31.24 -18.21
C GLY A 35 17.79 -30.27 -17.61
N ARG A 36 16.49 -30.43 -17.89
CA ARG A 36 15.44 -29.53 -17.39
C ARG A 36 14.89 -29.98 -16.05
N THR A 37 14.58 -29.05 -15.16
CA THR A 37 13.93 -29.38 -13.87
C THR A 37 12.42 -29.52 -14.05
N TYR A 38 11.80 -30.47 -13.35
CA TYR A 38 10.36 -30.75 -13.46
C TYR A 38 9.67 -30.77 -12.08
N ARG A 39 8.34 -30.59 -12.10
CA ARG A 39 7.41 -30.71 -10.96
C ARG A 39 6.27 -31.67 -11.28
N TRP A 40 5.61 -32.16 -10.26
CA TRP A 40 4.37 -32.92 -10.37
C TRP A 40 3.22 -32.05 -9.87
N VAL A 41 2.30 -31.70 -10.77
CA VAL A 41 1.21 -30.76 -10.48
C VAL A 41 -0.12 -31.39 -10.84
N GLY A 42 -1.13 -31.13 -10.03
CA GLY A 42 -2.50 -31.52 -10.35
C GLY A 42 -3.45 -31.28 -9.19
N THR A 43 -4.55 -32.02 -9.19
CA THR A 43 -5.56 -31.94 -8.15
C THR A 43 -5.69 -33.26 -7.42
N ALA A 44 -6.01 -33.17 -6.13
CA ALA A 44 -6.48 -34.27 -5.33
C ALA A 44 -7.79 -33.87 -4.65
N THR A 45 -8.69 -34.81 -4.45
CA THR A 45 -9.85 -34.65 -3.55
C THR A 45 -9.62 -35.48 -2.31
N LEU A 46 -10.10 -34.97 -1.18
CA LEU A 46 -10.01 -35.62 0.12
C LEU A 46 -11.34 -35.46 0.83
N ALA A 47 -12.06 -36.56 1.03
CA ALA A 47 -13.38 -36.60 1.65
C ALA A 47 -13.30 -37.44 2.92
N TYR A 48 -13.68 -36.87 4.08
CA TYR A 48 -13.85 -37.62 5.32
C TYR A 48 -15.32 -37.67 5.68
N ALA A 49 -15.80 -38.88 5.97
CA ALA A 49 -17.10 -39.12 6.59
C ALA A 49 -16.88 -39.71 7.98
N PHE A 50 -17.31 -38.98 9.00
CA PHE A 50 -17.38 -39.48 10.37
C PHE A 50 -18.77 -40.12 10.54
N GLU A 51 -18.85 -41.38 10.95
CA GLU A 51 -20.07 -42.12 11.32
C GLU A 51 -20.11 -42.29 12.85
N PRO A 52 -21.31 -42.39 13.47
CA PRO A 52 -21.51 -42.03 14.87
C PRO A 52 -20.88 -43.06 15.82
N ALA A 53 -19.64 -42.80 16.23
CA ALA A 53 -18.96 -43.54 17.28
C ALA A 53 -17.98 -42.69 18.12
N VAL A 54 -18.00 -41.36 17.97
CA VAL A 54 -17.14 -40.47 18.75
C VAL A 54 -17.96 -39.76 19.82
N GLU A 55 -17.86 -40.24 21.07
CA GLU A 55 -18.28 -39.47 22.26
C GLU A 55 -17.41 -38.21 22.35
N PHE A 56 -17.94 -37.07 21.90
CA PHE A 56 -17.32 -35.79 22.20
C PHE A 56 -17.61 -35.46 23.66
N ARG A 57 -16.56 -35.43 24.50
CA ARG A 57 -16.67 -35.07 25.91
C ARG A 57 -17.09 -33.60 26.07
N ALA A 58 -18.39 -33.36 26.08
CA ALA A 58 -19.06 -32.32 26.88
C ALA A 58 -20.59 -32.33 26.69
N ASN A 59 -21.14 -32.90 25.61
CA ASN A 59 -22.59 -33.03 25.38
C ASN A 59 -22.82 -34.19 24.40
N ASP A 60 -23.81 -35.04 24.64
CA ASP A 60 -24.12 -36.26 23.87
C ASP A 60 -24.53 -35.97 22.41
N PHE A 61 -23.57 -35.60 21.56
CA PHE A 61 -23.79 -35.40 20.12
C PHE A 61 -23.70 -36.74 19.37
N LYS A 62 -24.79 -37.12 18.67
CA LYS A 62 -24.82 -38.23 17.71
C LYS A 62 -25.12 -37.68 16.32
N GLY A 63 -24.10 -37.59 15.47
CA GLY A 63 -24.23 -37.21 14.07
C GLY A 63 -23.06 -37.75 13.25
N SER A 64 -23.23 -37.78 11.94
CA SER A 64 -22.12 -37.88 11.01
C SER A 64 -21.43 -36.50 10.79
N LEU A 65 -20.35 -36.44 10.02
CA LEU A 65 -19.80 -35.18 9.50
C LEU A 65 -19.13 -35.48 8.17
N ARG A 66 -19.35 -34.65 7.15
CA ARG A 66 -18.65 -34.75 5.87
C ARG A 66 -17.82 -33.51 5.56
N ASP A 67 -16.51 -33.69 5.48
CA ASP A 67 -15.54 -32.67 5.06
C ASP A 67 -14.90 -33.07 3.73
N ASP A 68 -15.23 -32.32 2.67
CA ASP A 68 -14.73 -32.52 1.32
C ASP A 68 -13.74 -31.40 0.96
N ARG A 69 -12.50 -31.78 0.67
CA ARG A 69 -11.42 -30.86 0.30
C ARG A 69 -10.95 -31.12 -1.12
N THR A 70 -10.73 -30.05 -1.87
CA THR A 70 -9.98 -30.05 -3.13
C THR A 70 -8.60 -29.49 -2.87
N VAL A 71 -7.57 -30.29 -3.12
CA VAL A 71 -6.17 -29.94 -2.91
C VAL A 71 -5.51 -29.71 -4.27
N ARG A 72 -4.95 -28.52 -4.48
CA ARG A 72 -3.97 -28.28 -5.53
C ARG A 72 -2.64 -28.84 -5.04
N VAL A 73 -2.21 -29.92 -5.67
CA VAL A 73 -0.96 -30.61 -5.33
C VAL A 73 0.15 -30.07 -6.21
N VAL A 74 1.24 -29.63 -5.58
CA VAL A 74 2.48 -29.26 -6.24
C VAL A 74 3.60 -29.99 -5.52
N MET A 75 4.27 -30.91 -6.21
CA MET A 75 5.45 -31.59 -5.70
C MET A 75 6.65 -31.26 -6.59
N LYS A 76 7.82 -31.16 -6.00
CA LYS A 76 9.10 -30.98 -6.70
C LYS A 76 10.03 -32.13 -6.36
N GLU A 77 10.96 -32.42 -7.26
CA GLU A 77 12.02 -33.38 -6.96
C GLU A 77 12.94 -32.82 -5.87
N ARG A 78 13.01 -33.54 -4.74
CA ARG A 78 13.90 -33.24 -3.63
C ARG A 78 15.31 -33.75 -3.91
N ARG A 79 15.39 -35.00 -4.37
CA ARG A 79 16.62 -35.72 -4.70
C ARG A 79 16.29 -36.92 -5.57
N SER A 80 17.28 -37.41 -6.29
CA SER A 80 17.25 -38.74 -6.90
C SER A 80 18.38 -39.62 -6.39
N SER A 81 18.23 -40.92 -6.59
CA SER A 81 19.28 -41.91 -6.34
C SER A 81 19.33 -42.88 -7.50
N ASP A 82 20.51 -42.99 -8.08
CA ASP A 82 20.79 -43.91 -9.18
C ASP A 82 20.77 -45.35 -8.66
N VAL A 83 20.15 -46.23 -9.45
CA VAL A 83 20.06 -47.66 -9.20
C VAL A 83 21.01 -48.38 -10.13
N HIS A 84 21.98 -49.10 -9.56
CA HIS A 84 22.97 -49.86 -10.31
C HIS A 84 22.71 -51.37 -10.24
N ASP A 85 22.95 -52.09 -11.33
CA ASP A 85 22.98 -53.56 -11.29
C ASP A 85 24.28 -54.09 -10.66
N ALA A 86 24.39 -55.41 -10.52
CA ALA A 86 25.56 -56.07 -9.91
C ALA A 86 26.89 -55.76 -10.62
N SER A 87 26.86 -55.31 -11.89
CA SER A 87 28.05 -54.90 -12.64
C SER A 87 28.46 -53.43 -12.43
N GLY A 88 27.65 -52.67 -11.69
CA GLY A 88 27.82 -51.22 -11.50
C GLY A 88 27.22 -50.39 -12.63
N ARG A 89 26.52 -50.99 -13.60
CA ARG A 89 25.84 -50.26 -14.67
C ARG A 89 24.59 -49.56 -14.13
N LEU A 90 24.38 -48.31 -14.53
CA LEU A 90 23.16 -47.55 -14.23
C LEU A 90 21.96 -48.19 -14.95
N VAL A 91 20.98 -48.66 -14.19
CA VAL A 91 19.80 -49.37 -14.72
C VAL A 91 18.48 -48.73 -14.35
N GLY A 92 18.45 -47.85 -13.35
CA GLY A 92 17.23 -47.16 -12.93
C GLY A 92 17.52 -45.94 -12.09
N ARG A 93 16.46 -45.24 -11.70
CA ARG A 93 16.52 -44.07 -10.81
C ARG A 93 15.31 -44.05 -9.89
N ILE A 94 15.57 -43.72 -8.63
CA ILE A 94 14.55 -43.42 -7.62
C ILE A 94 14.48 -41.91 -7.46
N ILE A 95 13.29 -41.34 -7.63
CA ILE A 95 13.02 -39.91 -7.51
C ILE A 95 12.21 -39.69 -6.23
N PHE A 96 12.75 -38.91 -5.31
CA PHE A 96 12.07 -38.51 -4.09
C PHE A 96 11.43 -37.15 -4.30
N LEU A 97 10.12 -37.07 -4.06
CA LEU A 97 9.34 -35.85 -4.20
C LEU A 97 9.06 -35.25 -2.82
N GLU A 98 9.11 -33.93 -2.75
CA GLU A 98 8.67 -33.16 -1.58
C GLU A 98 7.65 -32.10 -1.99
N ASP A 99 6.95 -31.55 -1.00
CA ASP A 99 5.97 -30.51 -1.23
C ASP A 99 6.62 -29.25 -1.84
N GLY A 100 6.02 -28.75 -2.91
CA GLY A 100 6.42 -27.56 -3.64
C GLY A 100 5.49 -26.36 -3.41
N GLY A 101 4.66 -26.38 -2.35
CA GLY A 101 3.68 -25.34 -2.06
C GLY A 101 2.24 -25.76 -2.35
N SER A 102 1.85 -26.98 -1.97
CA SER A 102 0.46 -27.44 -2.15
C SER A 102 -0.51 -26.62 -1.30
N THR A 103 -1.71 -26.37 -1.82
CA THR A 103 -2.78 -25.62 -1.14
C THR A 103 -4.09 -26.38 -1.22
N TRP A 104 -4.99 -26.19 -0.27
CA TRP A 104 -6.32 -26.79 -0.33
C TRP A 104 -7.42 -25.74 -0.19
N THR A 105 -8.55 -26.00 -0.82
CA THR A 105 -9.85 -25.37 -0.56
C THR A 105 -10.81 -26.47 -0.13
N GLY A 106 -11.70 -26.18 0.81
CA GLY A 106 -12.57 -27.21 1.37
C GLY A 106 -13.96 -26.68 1.64
N ARG A 107 -14.91 -27.58 1.57
CA ARG A 107 -16.31 -27.36 1.93
C ARG A 107 -16.72 -28.46 2.88
N VAL A 108 -17.34 -28.05 3.98
CA VAL A 108 -17.99 -28.98 4.89
C VAL A 108 -19.48 -28.86 4.68
N SER A 109 -20.13 -29.99 4.41
CA SER A 109 -21.55 -30.03 4.07
C SER A 109 -22.32 -30.91 5.05
N ASP A 110 -23.58 -30.51 5.27
CA ASP A 110 -24.50 -30.91 6.34
C ASP A 110 -24.48 -32.37 6.81
N THR A 111 -24.82 -32.48 8.09
CA THR A 111 -25.16 -33.73 8.75
C THR A 111 -26.48 -33.60 9.49
N GLU A 112 -27.41 -34.51 9.22
CA GLU A 112 -28.54 -34.78 10.12
C GLU A 112 -28.03 -35.29 11.47
N VAL A 113 -28.14 -34.45 12.49
CA VAL A 113 -28.01 -34.85 13.90
C VAL A 113 -29.41 -35.22 14.37
N HIS A 114 -29.69 -36.52 14.56
CA HIS A 114 -30.95 -36.95 15.18
C HIS A 114 -30.84 -36.78 16.70
N LEU A 115 -31.22 -35.61 17.17
CA LEU A 115 -31.80 -35.40 18.50
C LEU A 115 -33.14 -34.71 18.27
N ASP A 116 -34.20 -35.13 18.97
CA ASP A 116 -35.61 -34.77 18.74
C ASP A 116 -35.94 -33.26 18.65
N VAL A 117 -34.98 -32.32 18.77
CA VAL A 117 -35.26 -30.87 18.78
C VAL A 117 -34.17 -29.95 18.13
N ILE A 118 -33.07 -30.43 17.54
CA ILE A 118 -31.98 -29.52 17.09
C ILE A 118 -31.55 -29.75 15.64
N LYS A 119 -31.60 -28.68 14.82
CA LYS A 119 -31.09 -28.66 13.44
C LYS A 119 -29.85 -27.74 13.40
N MET A 120 -28.68 -28.30 13.09
CA MET A 120 -27.49 -27.52 12.76
C MET A 120 -27.38 -27.41 11.24
N LEU A 121 -27.29 -26.18 10.73
CA LEU A 121 -27.06 -25.88 9.32
C LEU A 121 -25.82 -25.00 9.24
N GLY A 122 -24.81 -25.43 8.48
CA GLY A 122 -23.58 -24.67 8.35
C GLY A 122 -22.78 -25.12 7.15
N ASP A 123 -22.82 -24.33 6.08
CA ASP A 123 -21.91 -24.44 4.95
C ASP A 123 -20.76 -23.46 5.19
N GLN A 124 -19.56 -23.99 5.45
CA GLN A 124 -18.36 -23.18 5.58
C GLN A 124 -17.35 -23.60 4.51
N SER A 125 -16.79 -22.58 3.84
CA SER A 125 -15.69 -22.75 2.90
C SER A 125 -14.44 -22.10 3.48
N ASP A 126 -13.31 -22.80 3.38
CA ASP A 126 -12.02 -22.32 3.88
C ASP A 126 -10.88 -22.75 2.93
N ARG A 127 -9.70 -22.15 3.12
CA ARG A 127 -8.49 -22.42 2.36
C ARG A 127 -7.26 -22.48 3.26
N GLY A 128 -6.33 -23.37 2.96
CA GLY A 128 -5.12 -23.52 3.78
C GLY A 128 -3.94 -24.17 3.07
N LYS A 129 -2.86 -24.36 3.84
CA LYS A 129 -1.67 -25.09 3.36
C LYS A 129 -1.93 -26.59 3.36
N ALA A 130 -1.52 -27.26 2.29
CA ALA A 130 -1.42 -28.71 2.22
C ALA A 130 0.05 -29.11 2.13
N GLY A 131 0.35 -30.37 2.34
CA GLY A 131 1.65 -30.94 1.99
C GLY A 131 1.46 -32.25 1.24
N ALA A 132 2.35 -32.50 0.30
CA ALA A 132 2.42 -33.74 -0.44
C ALA A 132 3.84 -34.28 -0.50
N ALA A 133 3.98 -35.59 -0.53
CA ALA A 133 5.26 -36.25 -0.74
C ALA A 133 5.06 -37.53 -1.56
N GLY A 134 6.13 -37.96 -2.22
CA GLY A 134 6.07 -39.17 -3.03
C GLY A 134 7.42 -39.73 -3.37
N VAL A 135 7.41 -40.94 -3.93
CA VAL A 135 8.60 -41.56 -4.52
C VAL A 135 8.19 -42.17 -5.84
N ILE A 136 9.05 -42.08 -6.85
CA ILE A 136 8.89 -42.72 -8.16
C ILE A 136 10.12 -43.57 -8.43
N TYR A 137 9.92 -44.76 -8.98
CA TYR A 137 10.96 -45.54 -9.64
C TYR A 137 10.81 -45.44 -11.15
N ARG A 138 11.95 -45.22 -11.82
CA ARG A 138 12.07 -45.25 -13.28
C ARG A 138 13.16 -46.23 -13.69
N SER A 139 12.83 -47.15 -14.58
CA SER A 139 13.83 -47.94 -15.29
C SER A 139 14.50 -47.07 -16.35
N LEU A 140 15.81 -47.16 -16.47
CA LEU A 140 16.60 -46.48 -17.51
C LEU A 140 17.07 -47.45 -18.60
N VAL A 141 16.77 -48.74 -18.45
CA VAL A 141 17.10 -49.80 -19.39
C VAL A 141 15.89 -50.67 -19.68
N THR A 142 15.89 -51.29 -20.86
CA THR A 142 14.88 -52.27 -21.28
C THR A 142 15.60 -53.58 -21.61
N PRO A 143 15.26 -54.72 -20.97
CA PRO A 143 14.24 -54.88 -19.92
C PRO A 143 14.67 -54.33 -18.55
N ASN A 144 13.70 -53.94 -17.71
CA ASN A 144 13.92 -53.54 -16.32
C ASN A 144 14.42 -54.75 -15.49
N PRO A 145 15.61 -54.69 -14.88
CA PRO A 145 16.20 -55.84 -14.18
C PRO A 145 15.46 -56.23 -12.89
N ILE A 146 14.61 -55.35 -12.35
CA ILE A 146 13.84 -55.60 -11.12
C ILE A 146 12.33 -55.50 -11.35
N GLU A 147 11.86 -55.70 -12.59
CA GLU A 147 10.45 -55.56 -12.98
C GLU A 147 9.49 -56.32 -12.06
N ALA A 148 9.87 -57.52 -11.60
CA ALA A 148 9.05 -58.33 -10.71
C ALA A 148 8.85 -57.73 -9.31
N ALA A 149 9.78 -56.91 -8.83
CA ALA A 149 9.71 -56.27 -7.51
C ALA A 149 9.24 -54.81 -7.60
N LEU A 150 9.64 -54.10 -8.67
CA LEU A 150 9.38 -52.69 -8.87
C LEU A 150 9.28 -52.40 -10.39
N PRO A 151 8.08 -52.52 -10.97
CA PRO A 151 7.83 -52.17 -12.38
C PRO A 151 8.22 -50.73 -12.72
N ASP A 152 8.57 -50.45 -13.97
CA ASP A 152 8.84 -49.08 -14.40
C ASP A 152 7.64 -48.14 -14.13
N GLY A 153 7.93 -46.93 -13.66
CA GLY A 153 6.92 -45.95 -13.30
C GLY A 153 6.18 -46.26 -12.00
N THR A 154 6.66 -47.22 -11.19
CA THR A 154 6.09 -47.44 -9.86
C THR A 154 6.22 -46.18 -9.02
N TYR A 155 5.12 -45.70 -8.46
CA TYR A 155 5.09 -44.53 -7.61
C TYR A 155 4.32 -44.76 -6.31
N CYS A 156 4.56 -43.86 -5.37
CA CYS A 156 3.75 -43.70 -4.18
C CYS A 156 3.49 -42.23 -3.86
N PHE A 157 2.36 -41.96 -3.23
CA PHE A 157 1.83 -40.64 -2.97
C PHE A 157 1.31 -40.56 -1.54
N SER A 158 1.60 -39.46 -0.86
CA SER A 158 1.10 -39.11 0.46
C SER A 158 0.67 -37.65 0.44
N LEU A 159 -0.45 -37.35 1.07
CA LEU A 159 -1.09 -36.05 1.09
C LEU A 159 -1.55 -35.74 2.51
N TRP A 160 -1.32 -34.52 2.96
CA TRP A 160 -1.86 -34.03 4.22
C TRP A 160 -2.30 -32.57 4.13
N THR A 161 -3.20 -32.15 5.02
CA THR A 161 -3.75 -30.79 5.07
C THR A 161 -3.56 -30.16 6.45
N SER A 162 -3.62 -28.83 6.52
CA SER A 162 -3.74 -28.11 7.79
C SER A 162 -5.12 -28.32 8.44
N ALA A 163 -5.19 -28.05 9.75
CA ALA A 163 -6.43 -28.13 10.52
C ALA A 163 -7.44 -27.08 10.06
N ILE A 164 -8.73 -27.40 10.15
CA ILE A 164 -9.84 -26.45 9.95
C ILE A 164 -10.45 -26.14 11.30
N LYS A 165 -10.80 -24.87 11.51
CA LYS A 165 -11.59 -24.38 12.64
C LYS A 165 -13.06 -24.29 12.22
N TYR A 166 -13.94 -24.89 13.00
CA TYR A 166 -15.38 -24.89 12.82
C TYR A 166 -16.02 -24.10 13.93
N VAL A 167 -17.01 -23.28 13.60
CA VAL A 167 -17.90 -22.66 14.58
C VAL A 167 -19.28 -23.27 14.41
N PHE A 168 -19.72 -24.01 15.41
CA PHE A 168 -21.08 -24.58 15.44
C PHE A 168 -22.00 -23.65 16.23
N THR A 169 -23.08 -23.21 15.60
CA THR A 169 -24.15 -22.44 16.28
C THR A 169 -25.29 -23.38 16.62
N LEU A 170 -25.65 -23.43 17.89
CA LEU A 170 -26.75 -24.24 18.39
C LEU A 170 -27.99 -23.36 18.61
N THR A 171 -29.07 -23.65 17.90
CA THR A 171 -30.34 -22.91 18.03
C THR A 171 -31.39 -23.82 18.64
N GLU A 172 -31.78 -23.54 19.89
CA GLU A 172 -32.92 -24.20 20.54
C GLU A 172 -34.23 -23.47 20.16
N PRO A 173 -35.28 -24.17 19.70
CA PRO A 173 -36.58 -23.57 19.47
C PRO A 173 -37.14 -22.96 20.78
N GLY A 174 -37.34 -21.63 20.79
CA GLY A 174 -37.95 -20.92 21.92
C GLY A 174 -36.98 -20.33 22.96
N ARG A 175 -35.66 -20.40 22.74
CA ARG A 175 -34.68 -19.63 23.52
C ARG A 175 -33.84 -18.73 22.60
N PRO A 176 -33.67 -17.43 22.90
CA PRO A 176 -32.94 -16.49 22.05
C PRO A 176 -31.41 -16.59 22.17
N ASN A 177 -30.88 -17.48 23.01
CA ASN A 177 -29.45 -17.55 23.27
C ASN A 177 -28.77 -18.50 22.27
N GLU A 178 -28.08 -17.93 21.30
CA GLU A 178 -27.13 -18.65 20.44
C GLU A 178 -25.90 -19.05 21.27
N VAL A 179 -25.62 -20.35 21.34
CA VAL A 179 -24.32 -20.84 21.85
C VAL A 179 -23.47 -21.19 20.65
N SER A 180 -22.37 -20.45 20.45
CA SER A 180 -21.34 -20.78 19.47
C SER A 180 -20.18 -21.52 20.16
N ASN A 181 -19.79 -22.66 19.61
CA ASN A 181 -18.61 -23.40 20.05
C ASN A 181 -17.63 -23.54 18.89
N GLU A 182 -16.37 -23.14 19.12
CA GLU A 182 -15.28 -23.33 18.18
C GLU A 182 -14.62 -24.69 18.42
N GLN A 183 -14.54 -25.54 17.39
CA GLN A 183 -13.81 -26.80 17.41
C GLN A 183 -12.79 -26.85 16.27
N SER A 184 -11.64 -27.46 16.50
CA SER A 184 -10.62 -27.67 15.46
C SER A 184 -10.53 -29.15 15.10
N ILE A 185 -10.69 -29.49 13.81
CA ILE A 185 -10.34 -30.84 13.32
C ILE A 185 -8.90 -30.80 12.84
N ASN A 186 -8.07 -31.66 13.44
CA ASN A 186 -6.65 -31.80 13.10
C ASN A 186 -6.44 -32.07 11.61
N GLY A 187 -5.24 -31.74 11.12
CA GLY A 187 -4.84 -31.96 9.73
C GLY A 187 -5.11 -33.38 9.25
N MET A 188 -5.64 -33.50 8.04
CA MET A 188 -5.99 -34.78 7.45
C MET A 188 -4.78 -35.41 6.79
N THR A 189 -4.73 -36.74 6.66
CA THR A 189 -3.64 -37.44 5.97
C THR A 189 -4.19 -38.61 5.15
N ALA A 190 -3.95 -38.60 3.84
CA ALA A 190 -4.19 -39.70 2.93
C ALA A 190 -2.85 -40.28 2.45
N GLY A 191 -2.71 -41.59 2.55
CA GLY A 191 -1.50 -42.33 2.16
C GLY A 191 -0.41 -42.28 3.23
N ASP A 192 -0.26 -43.36 4.01
CA ASP A 192 1.01 -43.68 4.67
C ASP A 192 1.72 -44.72 3.80
N CYS A 193 2.78 -44.28 3.13
CA CYS A 193 3.42 -45.08 2.11
C CYS A 193 4.57 -45.94 2.67
N SER A 194 4.29 -47.23 2.83
CA SER A 194 5.32 -48.23 3.17
C SER A 194 6.48 -48.24 2.16
N LEU A 195 6.23 -47.97 0.87
CA LEU A 195 7.25 -47.90 -0.17
C LEU A 195 8.26 -46.77 0.08
N VAL A 196 7.79 -45.56 0.44
CA VAL A 196 8.66 -44.41 0.75
C VAL A 196 9.59 -44.75 1.92
N ARG A 197 9.06 -45.38 2.97
CA ARG A 197 9.88 -45.78 4.14
C ARG A 197 10.85 -46.91 3.82
N LYS A 198 10.40 -47.94 3.07
CA LYS A 198 11.24 -49.07 2.65
C LYS A 198 12.40 -48.61 1.74
N ILE A 199 12.12 -47.70 0.83
CA ILE A 199 13.12 -47.11 -0.07
C ILE A 199 14.02 -46.13 0.67
N ALA A 200 13.49 -45.32 1.59
CA ALA A 200 14.29 -44.38 2.39
C ALA A 200 15.32 -45.06 3.30
N LEU A 201 15.11 -46.34 3.63
CA LEU A 201 16.05 -47.15 4.42
C LEU A 201 17.22 -47.70 3.58
N VAL A 202 17.13 -47.67 2.25
CA VAL A 202 18.21 -48.13 1.36
C VAL A 202 19.31 -47.06 1.35
N ARG A 203 20.46 -47.38 1.94
CA ARG A 203 21.64 -46.49 1.95
C ARG A 203 22.31 -46.49 0.59
N SER A 204 22.81 -45.34 0.13
CA SER A 204 23.60 -45.24 -1.10
C SER A 204 24.93 -46.01 -0.98
N PRO A 205 25.44 -46.65 -2.05
CA PRO A 205 24.86 -46.77 -3.39
C PRO A 205 23.65 -47.73 -3.45
N VAL A 206 22.64 -47.39 -4.24
CA VAL A 206 21.43 -48.22 -4.40
C VAL A 206 21.70 -49.28 -5.46
N THR A 207 21.89 -50.53 -5.05
CA THR A 207 21.98 -51.67 -5.98
C THR A 207 20.60 -52.30 -6.19
N THR A 208 20.38 -52.96 -7.33
CA THR A 208 19.17 -53.77 -7.57
C THR A 208 18.86 -54.73 -6.43
N ASP A 209 19.89 -55.42 -5.90
CA ASP A 209 19.72 -56.43 -4.85
C ASP A 209 19.30 -55.82 -3.51
N ALA A 210 19.97 -54.74 -3.10
CA ALA A 210 19.61 -53.99 -1.90
C ALA A 210 18.18 -53.41 -1.97
N LEU A 211 17.76 -52.98 -3.15
CA LEU A 211 16.41 -52.46 -3.37
C LEU A 211 15.36 -53.58 -3.25
N VAL A 212 15.58 -54.71 -3.92
CA VAL A 212 14.69 -55.89 -3.84
C VAL A 212 14.61 -56.41 -2.40
N ALA A 213 15.73 -56.53 -1.70
CA ALA A 213 15.78 -56.96 -0.30
C ALA A 213 15.05 -55.99 0.64
N GLY A 214 15.20 -54.68 0.43
CA GLY A 214 14.50 -53.66 1.21
C GLY A 214 12.97 -53.69 1.01
N LEU A 215 12.52 -54.03 -0.19
CA LEU A 215 11.09 -54.19 -0.50
C LEU A 215 10.48 -55.43 0.16
N ALA A 216 11.25 -56.52 0.29
CA ALA A 216 10.83 -57.80 0.85
C ALA A 216 10.68 -57.83 2.39
N GLY A 217 11.12 -56.80 3.11
CA GLY A 217 11.04 -56.76 4.59
C GLY A 217 9.61 -56.75 5.15
N PRO A 218 9.37 -57.34 6.35
CA PRO A 218 8.05 -57.39 6.97
C PRO A 218 7.54 -55.99 7.35
N ALA A 219 6.23 -55.78 7.16
CA ALA A 219 5.51 -54.60 7.63
C ALA A 219 5.54 -54.50 9.16
N ARG A 220 5.71 -53.31 9.73
CA ARG A 220 5.73 -53.12 11.20
C ARG A 220 4.31 -53.20 11.80
N PRO A 221 4.16 -53.65 13.07
CA PRO A 221 2.89 -53.59 13.78
C PRO A 221 2.41 -52.14 13.92
N GLY A 222 1.18 -51.86 13.50
CA GLY A 222 0.59 -50.51 13.54
C GLY A 222 0.57 -49.76 12.20
N GLU A 223 1.14 -50.33 11.13
CA GLU A 223 1.04 -49.75 9.77
C GLU A 223 -0.38 -49.87 9.23
N GLN A 224 -1.10 -48.74 9.16
CA GLN A 224 -2.33 -48.65 8.39
C GLN A 224 -1.98 -48.60 6.89
N ARG A 225 -2.52 -49.55 6.14
CA ARG A 225 -2.04 -49.91 4.80
C ARG A 225 -2.61 -48.97 3.73
N GLU A 226 -1.73 -48.29 3.00
CA GLU A 226 -1.87 -48.23 1.54
C GLU A 226 -0.91 -49.27 0.94
N GLY A 227 -1.39 -50.50 0.80
CA GLY A 227 -0.57 -51.65 0.37
C GLY A 227 -0.37 -51.76 -1.14
N ARG A 228 -0.71 -50.73 -1.93
CA ARG A 228 -0.69 -50.79 -3.40
C ARG A 228 0.42 -49.91 -3.96
N SER A 229 1.47 -50.54 -4.50
CA SER A 229 2.34 -49.89 -5.48
C SER A 229 1.51 -49.59 -6.73
N ARG A 230 1.60 -48.37 -7.26
CA ARG A 230 0.87 -47.93 -8.45
C ARG A 230 1.86 -47.64 -9.56
N THR A 231 1.50 -47.85 -10.81
CA THR A 231 2.32 -47.43 -11.95
C THR A 231 1.73 -46.18 -12.59
N LEU A 232 2.59 -45.34 -13.16
CA LEU A 232 2.15 -44.16 -13.90
C LEU A 232 1.31 -44.57 -15.10
N VAL A 233 0.13 -43.96 -15.26
CA VAL A 233 -0.76 -44.18 -16.41
C VAL A 233 -0.62 -42.98 -17.32
N ASN A 234 -0.15 -43.18 -18.56
CA ASN A 234 0.11 -42.09 -19.52
C ASN A 234 0.97 -40.96 -18.94
N GLY A 235 1.96 -41.31 -18.11
CA GLY A 235 2.85 -40.34 -17.46
C GLY A 235 2.22 -39.56 -16.30
N ALA A 236 1.01 -39.90 -15.88
CA ALA A 236 0.31 -39.27 -14.76
C ALA A 236 0.29 -40.18 -13.52
N MET A 237 0.40 -39.57 -12.34
CA MET A 237 0.06 -40.22 -11.08
C MET A 237 -1.44 -40.10 -10.89
N THR A 238 -2.16 -41.18 -11.18
CA THR A 238 -3.62 -41.24 -11.00
C THR A 238 -4.00 -42.33 -10.04
N GLY A 239 -4.92 -42.02 -9.13
CA GLY A 239 -5.67 -43.06 -8.44
C GLY A 239 -6.42 -42.59 -7.21
N ASP A 240 -7.00 -43.55 -6.51
CA ASP A 240 -7.88 -43.34 -5.36
C ASP A 240 -7.45 -44.17 -4.14
N TYR A 241 -7.74 -43.69 -2.94
CA TYR A 241 -7.48 -44.33 -1.67
C TYR A 241 -8.74 -44.30 -0.81
N ARG A 242 -9.06 -45.41 -0.12
CA ARG A 242 -10.16 -45.48 0.84
C ARG A 242 -9.70 -46.17 2.11
N LEU A 243 -9.88 -45.50 3.25
CA LEU A 243 -9.58 -46.00 4.58
C LEU A 243 -10.83 -45.96 5.45
N VAL A 244 -11.06 -47.02 6.22
CA VAL A 244 -12.14 -47.09 7.22
C VAL A 244 -11.52 -47.47 8.56
N THR A 245 -11.63 -46.63 9.58
CA THR A 245 -11.11 -46.89 10.93
C THR A 245 -11.99 -46.22 11.98
N GLY A 246 -12.47 -46.97 12.99
CA GLY A 246 -13.11 -46.41 14.19
C GLY A 246 -14.28 -45.48 13.91
N GLY A 247 -15.13 -45.80 12.92
CA GLY A 247 -16.26 -44.96 12.50
C GLY A 247 -15.89 -43.83 11.53
N THR A 248 -14.62 -43.64 11.16
CA THR A 248 -14.23 -42.65 10.15
C THR A 248 -13.91 -43.33 8.83
N THR A 249 -14.50 -42.84 7.74
CA THR A 249 -14.16 -43.19 6.36
C THR A 249 -13.42 -42.03 5.70
N ALA A 250 -12.20 -42.25 5.24
CA ALA A 250 -11.44 -41.29 4.42
C ALA A 250 -11.38 -41.79 2.98
N VAL A 251 -11.71 -40.94 2.01
CA VAL A 251 -11.58 -41.19 0.58
C VAL A 251 -10.70 -40.11 -0.01
N ALA A 252 -9.66 -40.49 -0.76
CA ALA A 252 -8.87 -39.56 -1.53
C ALA A 252 -8.85 -39.99 -3.00
N SER A 253 -8.79 -39.05 -3.93
CA SER A 253 -8.43 -39.33 -5.32
C SER A 253 -7.51 -38.25 -5.86
N TRP A 254 -6.63 -38.58 -6.79
CA TRP A 254 -5.66 -37.64 -7.33
C TRP A 254 -5.37 -37.88 -8.80
N ASN A 255 -4.96 -36.81 -9.48
CA ASN A 255 -4.50 -36.81 -10.86
C ASN A 255 -3.40 -35.77 -11.01
N LEU A 256 -2.14 -36.23 -11.04
CA LEU A 256 -0.96 -35.37 -11.11
C LEU A 256 -0.17 -35.65 -12.38
N ARG A 257 0.35 -34.60 -13.01
CA ARG A 257 1.15 -34.66 -14.22
C ARG A 257 2.54 -34.11 -14.00
N HIS A 258 3.49 -34.69 -14.73
CA HIS A 258 4.84 -34.18 -14.82
C HIS A 258 4.85 -32.93 -15.71
N GLN A 259 5.27 -31.79 -15.14
CA GLN A 259 5.31 -30.49 -15.80
C GLN A 259 6.67 -29.84 -15.59
N LEU A 260 7.04 -28.91 -16.46
CA LEU A 260 8.30 -28.19 -16.37
C LEU A 260 8.31 -27.30 -15.10
N ASN A 261 9.45 -27.26 -14.40
CA ASN A 261 9.65 -26.31 -13.30
C ASN A 261 10.03 -24.95 -13.89
N VAL A 262 9.05 -24.10 -14.16
CA VAL A 262 9.27 -22.75 -14.68
C VAL A 262 9.34 -21.75 -13.52
N GLU A 263 10.52 -21.15 -13.34
CA GLU A 263 10.75 -20.09 -12.36
C GLU A 263 10.82 -18.76 -13.10
N GLY A 264 9.67 -18.21 -13.47
CA GLY A 264 9.59 -16.90 -14.10
C GLY A 264 9.99 -15.77 -13.14
N ALA A 265 10.62 -14.73 -13.65
CA ALA A 265 11.00 -13.54 -12.90
C ALA A 265 10.52 -12.29 -13.62
N ILE A 266 10.07 -11.28 -12.86
CA ILE A 266 9.76 -9.94 -13.35
C ILE A 266 10.67 -8.94 -12.63
N THR A 267 11.25 -7.99 -13.35
CA THR A 267 12.09 -6.94 -12.76
C THR A 267 11.22 -5.94 -11.99
N ALA A 268 11.75 -5.39 -10.90
CA ALA A 268 11.15 -4.19 -10.30
C ALA A 268 11.16 -3.03 -11.31
N VAL A 269 10.26 -2.07 -11.14
CA VAL A 269 10.34 -0.80 -11.87
C VAL A 269 11.64 -0.07 -11.50
N ASP A 270 12.17 0.73 -12.43
CA ASP A 270 13.31 1.61 -12.13
C ASP A 270 12.98 2.48 -10.90
N PRO A 271 13.76 2.36 -9.80
CA PRO A 271 13.50 3.13 -8.58
C PRO A 271 13.64 4.64 -8.77
N ALA A 272 14.25 5.10 -9.88
CA ALA A 272 14.36 6.50 -10.29
C ALA A 272 13.15 6.99 -11.11
N TRP A 273 12.28 6.10 -11.57
CA TRP A 273 11.12 6.48 -12.37
C TRP A 273 9.99 7.05 -11.50
N ARG A 274 9.72 8.34 -11.69
CA ARG A 274 8.54 9.03 -11.20
C ARG A 274 7.50 9.13 -12.31
N PRO A 275 6.22 8.84 -12.05
CA PRO A 275 5.15 9.17 -12.98
C PRO A 275 5.15 10.66 -13.27
N LYS A 276 5.27 10.99 -14.55
CA LYS A 276 5.00 12.32 -15.11
C LYS A 276 4.15 12.14 -16.35
N PHE A 277 3.37 13.15 -16.72
CA PHE A 277 2.56 13.10 -17.93
C PHE A 277 3.41 12.69 -19.15
N GLN A 278 2.99 11.62 -19.82
CA GLN A 278 3.64 10.97 -20.97
C GLN A 278 5.03 10.36 -20.73
N SER A 279 5.55 10.38 -19.51
CA SER A 279 6.78 9.64 -19.18
C SER A 279 6.56 8.13 -19.31
N THR A 280 7.62 7.41 -19.60
CA THR A 280 7.58 5.95 -19.75
C THR A 280 8.55 5.25 -18.82
N THR A 281 8.22 4.02 -18.47
CA THR A 281 9.11 3.06 -17.83
C THR A 281 9.04 1.72 -18.54
N THR A 282 10.09 0.91 -18.42
CA THR A 282 10.17 -0.42 -19.02
C THR A 282 10.35 -1.47 -17.93
N VAL A 283 9.57 -2.54 -18.01
CA VAL A 283 9.68 -3.70 -17.12
C VAL A 283 9.89 -4.95 -17.94
N THR A 284 10.78 -5.83 -17.48
CA THR A 284 11.15 -7.07 -18.18
C THR A 284 10.70 -8.29 -17.38
N ALA A 285 10.14 -9.28 -18.07
CA ALA A 285 9.91 -10.61 -17.54
C ALA A 285 10.79 -11.63 -18.27
N SER A 286 11.23 -12.68 -17.57
CA SER A 286 12.14 -13.69 -18.11
C SER A 286 11.96 -15.05 -17.46
N ILE A 287 12.39 -16.09 -18.16
CA ILE A 287 12.62 -17.44 -17.63
C ILE A 287 14.12 -17.77 -17.68
N PRO A 288 14.65 -18.65 -16.82
CA PRO A 288 16.06 -18.98 -16.80
C PRO A 288 16.51 -19.62 -18.12
N GLU A 289 17.62 -19.17 -18.70
CA GLU A 289 18.17 -19.78 -19.91
C GLU A 289 18.51 -21.28 -19.71
N SER A 290 18.90 -21.65 -18.49
CA SER A 290 19.17 -23.05 -18.10
C SER A 290 17.95 -23.96 -18.24
N LEU A 291 16.74 -23.40 -18.34
CA LEU A 291 15.52 -24.16 -18.61
C LEU A 291 15.49 -24.71 -20.05
N GLY A 292 16.26 -24.10 -20.97
CA GLY A 292 16.31 -24.49 -22.38
C GLY A 292 14.96 -24.47 -23.08
N ALA A 293 14.02 -23.64 -22.61
CA ALA A 293 12.66 -23.50 -23.12
C ALA A 293 12.36 -22.03 -23.46
N THR A 294 11.36 -21.82 -24.30
CA THR A 294 10.81 -20.48 -24.64
C THR A 294 9.32 -20.47 -24.36
N GLY A 295 8.77 -19.33 -23.95
CA GLY A 295 7.34 -19.18 -23.71
C GLY A 295 6.77 -17.87 -24.24
N LYS A 296 5.45 -17.82 -24.37
CA LYS A 296 4.74 -16.56 -24.66
C LYS A 296 4.48 -15.82 -23.36
N PHE A 297 4.81 -14.54 -23.29
CA PHE A 297 4.57 -13.73 -22.11
C PHE A 297 3.24 -13.00 -22.21
N ARG A 298 2.54 -12.89 -21.09
CA ARG A 298 1.39 -12.02 -20.87
C ARG A 298 1.71 -11.04 -19.77
N PHE A 299 1.45 -9.76 -20.02
CA PHE A 299 1.52 -8.72 -19.02
C PHE A 299 0.12 -8.21 -18.74
N THR A 300 -0.21 -8.10 -17.45
CA THR A 300 -1.47 -7.54 -16.98
C THR A 300 -1.17 -6.34 -16.11
N LEU A 301 -1.56 -5.17 -16.60
CA LEU A 301 -1.58 -3.94 -15.82
C LEU A 301 -2.96 -3.85 -15.16
N SER A 302 -3.01 -3.68 -13.84
CA SER A 302 -4.23 -3.72 -13.03
C SER A 302 -4.16 -2.71 -11.89
N ASP A 303 -5.27 -2.50 -11.19
CA ASP A 303 -5.34 -1.55 -10.06
C ASP A 303 -4.83 -0.16 -10.47
N VAL A 304 -5.10 0.25 -11.70
CA VAL A 304 -4.59 1.52 -12.25
C VAL A 304 -5.45 2.68 -11.78
N SER A 305 -4.80 3.75 -11.33
CA SER A 305 -5.45 4.97 -10.87
C SER A 305 -6.30 5.64 -11.96
N ARG A 306 -7.25 6.46 -11.50
CA ARG A 306 -8.18 7.25 -12.33
C ARG A 306 -8.38 8.63 -11.71
N GLU A 307 -7.28 9.26 -11.29
CA GLU A 307 -7.35 10.56 -10.66
C GLU A 307 -7.95 11.59 -11.65
N PRO A 308 -8.81 12.52 -11.21
CA PRO A 308 -9.39 13.50 -12.12
C PRO A 308 -8.32 14.38 -12.78
N GLY A 309 -8.30 14.50 -14.11
CA GLY A 309 -7.33 15.34 -14.83
C GLY A 309 -5.93 14.70 -14.93
N VAL A 310 -4.88 15.52 -14.89
CA VAL A 310 -3.47 15.05 -14.98
C VAL A 310 -2.61 15.50 -13.79
N THR A 311 -3.07 16.51 -13.05
CA THR A 311 -2.49 17.06 -11.81
C THR A 311 -3.61 17.59 -10.92
N MET A 312 -3.28 18.12 -9.74
CA MET A 312 -4.25 18.65 -8.79
C MET A 312 -5.12 19.79 -9.32
N ASN A 313 -4.68 20.49 -10.37
CA ASN A 313 -5.36 21.68 -10.91
C ASN A 313 -5.28 21.81 -12.45
N SER A 314 -5.06 20.72 -13.18
CA SER A 314 -5.05 20.74 -14.65
C SER A 314 -5.47 19.42 -15.26
N GLY A 315 -5.98 19.48 -16.50
CA GLY A 315 -6.54 18.36 -17.24
C GLY A 315 -8.00 18.06 -16.88
N ILE A 316 -8.63 17.22 -17.70
CA ILE A 316 -10.02 16.77 -17.54
C ILE A 316 -10.12 15.25 -17.73
N GLY A 317 -11.13 14.62 -17.13
CA GLY A 317 -11.44 13.20 -17.31
C GLY A 317 -10.97 12.32 -16.15
N THR A 318 -11.34 11.04 -16.22
CA THR A 318 -11.06 10.00 -15.20
C THR A 318 -10.71 8.66 -15.88
N SER A 319 -10.02 8.76 -17.02
CA SER A 319 -9.46 7.60 -17.71
C SER A 319 -8.40 6.92 -16.85
N LEU A 320 -7.95 5.74 -17.27
CA LEU A 320 -6.84 5.06 -16.60
C LEU A 320 -5.55 5.89 -16.77
N ASP A 321 -4.84 6.10 -15.67
CA ASP A 321 -3.65 6.96 -15.64
C ASP A 321 -2.36 6.24 -16.09
N LEU A 322 -2.42 4.92 -16.26
CA LEU A 322 -1.34 4.10 -16.82
C LEU A 322 -1.86 3.30 -18.00
N ARG A 323 -1.04 3.17 -19.05
CA ARG A 323 -1.31 2.30 -20.19
C ARG A 323 -0.04 1.70 -20.77
N PHE A 324 -0.16 0.58 -21.47
CA PHE A 324 0.93 0.13 -22.34
C PHE A 324 1.18 1.19 -23.44
N SER A 325 2.45 1.55 -23.65
CA SER A 325 2.85 2.50 -24.69
C SER A 325 2.44 1.99 -26.09
N GLY A 326 2.08 2.91 -26.99
CA GLY A 326 1.70 2.56 -28.37
C GLY A 326 2.83 1.91 -29.18
N THR A 327 4.08 2.16 -28.78
CA THR A 327 5.26 1.46 -29.30
C THR A 327 5.87 0.63 -28.18
N GLN A 328 6.01 -0.68 -28.41
CA GLN A 328 6.57 -1.63 -27.46
C GLN A 328 8.01 -2.01 -27.86
N PRO A 329 8.89 -2.35 -26.90
CA PRO A 329 10.27 -2.78 -27.20
C PRO A 329 10.36 -4.06 -28.04
N GLY A 330 9.31 -4.88 -28.06
CA GLY A 330 9.24 -6.13 -28.81
C GLY A 330 7.89 -6.33 -29.50
N ALA A 331 7.77 -7.43 -30.24
CA ALA A 331 6.56 -7.78 -30.96
C ALA A 331 5.44 -8.24 -29.99
N MET A 332 4.48 -7.36 -29.78
CA MET A 332 3.34 -7.56 -28.88
C MET A 332 2.02 -7.52 -29.66
N THR A 333 0.98 -8.13 -29.09
CA THR A 333 -0.41 -7.90 -29.51
C THR A 333 -0.82 -6.45 -29.24
N GLU A 334 -1.96 -6.03 -29.77
CA GLU A 334 -2.58 -4.80 -29.29
C GLU A 334 -3.00 -4.95 -27.82
N ALA A 335 -2.83 -3.87 -27.04
CA ALA A 335 -3.24 -3.85 -25.64
C ALA A 335 -4.77 -3.86 -25.54
N THR A 336 -5.33 -4.82 -24.79
CA THR A 336 -6.76 -4.92 -24.54
C THR A 336 -7.09 -4.33 -23.18
N GLN A 337 -7.96 -3.31 -23.15
CA GLN A 337 -8.37 -2.67 -21.90
C GLN A 337 -9.25 -3.61 -21.05
N THR A 338 -8.99 -3.67 -19.75
CA THR A 338 -9.81 -4.37 -18.74
C THR A 338 -10.63 -3.35 -17.92
N ALA A 339 -11.33 -3.79 -16.88
CA ALA A 339 -12.10 -2.90 -16.01
C ALA A 339 -11.21 -1.87 -15.28
N ASP A 340 -10.02 -2.29 -14.87
CA ASP A 340 -9.09 -1.58 -13.98
C ASP A 340 -7.66 -1.45 -14.56
N GLY A 341 -7.48 -1.69 -15.87
CA GLY A 341 -6.16 -1.68 -16.48
C GLY A 341 -6.14 -2.20 -17.92
N TYR A 342 -5.11 -2.98 -18.26
CA TYR A 342 -4.85 -3.49 -19.61
C TYR A 342 -4.17 -4.86 -19.59
N THR A 343 -4.34 -5.63 -20.66
CA THR A 343 -3.58 -6.86 -20.93
C THR A 343 -2.88 -6.79 -22.28
N ILE A 344 -1.69 -7.38 -22.38
CA ILE A 344 -0.92 -7.47 -23.63
C ILE A 344 -0.08 -8.76 -23.65
N GLU A 345 0.11 -9.36 -24.81
CA GLU A 345 0.88 -10.60 -24.96
C GLU A 345 1.97 -10.48 -26.04
N THR A 346 3.04 -11.26 -25.90
CA THR A 346 4.02 -11.44 -26.99
C THR A 346 3.41 -12.24 -28.14
N THR A 347 3.71 -11.86 -29.38
CA THR A 347 3.23 -12.62 -30.56
C THR A 347 4.00 -13.92 -30.79
N ALA A 348 5.26 -13.99 -30.34
CA ALA A 348 6.14 -15.14 -30.44
C ALA A 348 6.69 -15.57 -29.08
N SER A 349 7.11 -16.84 -28.98
CA SER A 349 7.75 -17.35 -27.76
C SER A 349 9.20 -16.86 -27.64
N ALA A 350 9.63 -16.53 -26.42
CA ALA A 350 10.98 -16.08 -26.12
C ALA A 350 11.43 -16.55 -24.72
N THR A 351 12.68 -16.32 -24.34
CA THR A 351 13.17 -16.48 -22.97
C THR A 351 12.92 -15.26 -22.09
N SER A 352 12.67 -14.10 -22.71
CA SER A 352 12.33 -12.85 -22.03
C SER A 352 11.48 -11.93 -22.90
N ALA A 353 10.72 -11.05 -22.28
CA ALA A 353 9.96 -10.00 -22.95
C ALA A 353 9.93 -8.73 -22.09
N SER A 354 9.84 -7.56 -22.72
CA SER A 354 9.75 -6.28 -22.01
C SER A 354 8.54 -5.49 -22.48
N VAL A 355 7.88 -4.78 -21.56
CA VAL A 355 6.79 -3.86 -21.85
C VAL A 355 7.17 -2.43 -21.47
N SER A 356 6.82 -1.49 -22.33
CA SER A 356 6.86 -0.06 -22.05
C SER A 356 5.48 0.41 -21.57
N ILE A 357 5.45 1.16 -20.48
CA ILE A 357 4.24 1.67 -19.84
C ILE A 357 4.34 3.19 -19.79
N THR A 358 3.27 3.89 -20.16
CA THR A 358 3.18 5.35 -20.17
C THR A 358 2.28 5.83 -19.04
N ALA A 359 2.76 6.81 -18.27
CA ALA A 359 1.94 7.56 -17.31
C ALA A 359 1.18 8.70 -17.98
N LEU A 360 -0.06 8.91 -17.58
CA LEU A 360 -0.98 9.95 -18.06
C LEU A 360 -1.42 10.89 -16.92
N ASP A 361 -0.89 10.68 -15.72
CA ASP A 361 -1.05 11.55 -14.54
C ASP A 361 0.29 11.62 -13.79
N TYR A 362 0.55 12.74 -13.10
CA TYR A 362 1.79 12.95 -12.32
C TYR A 362 1.80 12.22 -10.96
N GLY A 363 0.64 11.74 -10.52
CA GLY A 363 0.45 10.85 -9.37
C GLY A 363 -0.09 9.48 -9.80
N ALA A 364 0.12 9.08 -11.06
CA ALA A 364 -0.38 7.79 -11.57
C ALA A 364 0.18 6.62 -10.76
N TRP A 365 -0.68 5.66 -10.41
CA TRP A 365 -0.26 4.43 -9.73
C TRP A 365 -0.95 3.19 -10.29
N GLY A 366 -0.36 2.01 -10.07
CA GLY A 366 -0.94 0.72 -10.43
C GLY A 366 0.00 -0.47 -10.19
N ARG A 367 -0.42 -1.64 -10.67
CA ARG A 367 0.31 -2.91 -10.48
C ARG A 367 0.50 -3.64 -11.81
N LEU A 368 1.68 -4.24 -12.00
CA LEU A 368 2.01 -5.03 -13.17
C LEU A 368 2.27 -6.49 -12.78
N LYS A 369 1.51 -7.39 -13.38
CA LYS A 369 1.75 -8.84 -13.35
C LYS A 369 2.38 -9.28 -14.67
N ALA A 370 3.32 -10.22 -14.61
CA ALA A 370 3.75 -10.98 -15.80
C ALA A 370 3.54 -12.48 -15.60
N GLU A 371 3.13 -13.15 -16.66
CA GLU A 371 2.97 -14.60 -16.72
C GLU A 371 3.64 -15.12 -18.00
N VAL A 372 4.09 -16.36 -18.00
CA VAL A 372 4.71 -17.00 -19.16
C VAL A 372 4.02 -18.33 -19.45
N ASN A 373 3.61 -18.55 -20.70
CA ASN A 373 3.08 -19.81 -21.18
C ASN A 373 4.22 -20.68 -21.72
N VAL A 374 4.52 -21.79 -21.06
CA VAL A 374 5.49 -22.79 -21.52
C VAL A 374 4.77 -24.13 -21.65
N ASP A 375 4.86 -24.73 -22.84
CA ASP A 375 4.21 -26.01 -23.17
C ASP A 375 2.70 -26.04 -22.88
N GLY A 376 2.01 -24.91 -23.08
CA GLY A 376 0.55 -24.78 -22.92
C GLY A 376 0.09 -24.38 -21.52
N GLU A 377 0.98 -24.31 -20.54
CA GLU A 377 0.68 -23.97 -19.15
C GLU A 377 1.21 -22.59 -18.77
N TRP A 378 0.45 -21.84 -17.96
CA TRP A 378 0.84 -20.49 -17.51
C TRP A 378 1.52 -20.52 -16.14
N TYR A 379 2.63 -19.79 -16.03
CA TYR A 379 3.41 -19.66 -14.81
C TYR A 379 3.59 -18.18 -14.45
N ASP A 380 3.43 -17.83 -13.18
CA ASP A 380 3.68 -16.48 -12.70
C ASP A 380 5.17 -16.13 -12.79
N CYS A 381 5.47 -14.89 -13.19
CA CYS A 381 6.80 -14.32 -13.05
C CYS A 381 6.88 -13.55 -11.74
N LEU A 382 7.78 -13.95 -10.84
CA LEU A 382 7.87 -13.40 -9.50
C LEU A 382 8.86 -12.22 -9.43
N ALA A 383 8.50 -11.19 -8.68
CA ALA A 383 9.36 -10.07 -8.36
C ALA A 383 10.50 -10.50 -7.40
N PRO A 384 11.56 -9.69 -7.20
CA PRO A 384 12.68 -10.05 -6.33
C PRO A 384 12.30 -10.37 -4.87
N ASP A 385 11.20 -9.81 -4.38
CA ASP A 385 10.62 -10.06 -3.05
C ASP A 385 9.69 -11.30 -3.01
N GLY A 386 9.48 -11.96 -4.15
CA GLY A 386 8.59 -13.11 -4.31
C GLY A 386 7.13 -12.76 -4.60
N ALA A 387 6.78 -11.47 -4.73
CA ALA A 387 5.43 -11.06 -5.10
C ALA A 387 5.11 -11.43 -6.55
N THR A 388 3.82 -11.64 -6.86
CA THR A 388 3.35 -11.91 -8.23
C THR A 388 3.14 -10.64 -9.05
N THR A 389 3.28 -9.46 -8.44
CA THR A 389 3.13 -8.16 -9.07
C THR A 389 4.24 -7.21 -8.62
N VAL A 390 4.54 -6.22 -9.46
CA VAL A 390 5.34 -5.05 -9.09
C VAL A 390 4.47 -3.80 -9.09
N THR A 391 4.78 -2.82 -8.25
CA THR A 391 4.07 -1.54 -8.23
C THR A 391 4.66 -0.57 -9.24
N LEU A 392 3.81 0.31 -9.74
CA LEU A 392 4.17 1.43 -10.62
C LEU A 392 3.56 2.69 -9.99
N PRO A 393 4.35 3.66 -9.50
CA PRO A 393 5.80 3.58 -9.28
C PRO A 393 6.17 2.61 -8.17
N LEU A 394 7.46 2.58 -7.80
CA LEU A 394 7.89 1.87 -6.59
C LEU A 394 7.17 2.47 -5.37
N ASP A 395 6.42 1.62 -4.66
CA ASP A 395 5.52 1.98 -3.56
C ASP A 395 5.48 0.78 -2.60
N ALA A 396 6.48 0.69 -1.72
CA ALA A 396 6.65 -0.47 -0.84
C ALA A 396 5.70 -0.45 0.36
N ASP A 397 5.25 0.73 0.79
CA ASP A 397 4.33 0.88 1.92
C ASP A 397 2.84 0.90 1.51
N GLY A 398 2.56 0.99 0.20
CA GLY A 398 1.22 0.91 -0.38
C GLY A 398 0.41 2.19 -0.20
N ASN A 399 1.08 3.33 0.02
CA ASN A 399 0.42 4.61 0.20
C ASN A 399 0.16 5.35 -1.13
N HIS A 400 0.61 4.80 -2.26
CA HIS A 400 0.48 5.31 -3.63
C HIS A 400 1.33 6.56 -3.93
N ILE A 401 2.31 6.84 -3.09
CA ILE A 401 3.34 7.84 -3.30
C ILE A 401 4.62 7.10 -3.67
N TRP A 402 5.42 7.69 -4.56
CA TRP A 402 6.70 7.09 -4.94
C TRP A 402 7.70 7.18 -3.77
N ASP A 403 8.13 6.02 -3.26
CA ASP A 403 9.02 5.91 -2.08
C ASP A 403 10.26 6.82 -2.16
N THR A 404 10.84 6.99 -3.36
CA THR A 404 12.03 7.83 -3.57
C THR A 404 11.70 9.31 -3.36
N TRP A 405 10.51 9.79 -3.74
CA TRP A 405 10.10 11.15 -3.45
C TRP A 405 9.94 11.35 -1.94
N GLU A 406 9.29 10.44 -1.24
CA GLU A 406 9.11 10.57 0.21
C GLU A 406 10.45 10.61 0.95
N LYS A 407 11.39 9.76 0.55
CA LYS A 407 12.75 9.74 1.10
C LYS A 407 13.48 11.05 0.85
N ASN A 408 13.38 11.60 -0.37
CA ASN A 408 14.03 12.86 -0.73
C ASN A 408 13.37 14.06 -0.02
N SER A 409 12.06 14.02 0.16
CA SER A 409 11.29 15.04 0.90
C SER A 409 11.47 14.90 2.41
N GLY A 410 11.91 13.75 2.91
CA GLY A 410 12.15 13.50 4.34
C GLY A 410 10.89 13.08 5.11
N ILE A 411 9.92 12.49 4.42
CA ILE A 411 8.62 12.08 4.96
C ILE A 411 8.30 10.59 4.77
N ALA A 412 9.31 9.76 4.45
CA ALA A 412 9.14 8.32 4.25
C ALA A 412 8.33 7.63 5.37
N GLY A 413 7.31 6.86 4.97
CA GLY A 413 6.41 6.14 5.87
C GLY A 413 5.34 7.01 6.54
N ARG A 414 5.19 8.28 6.15
CA ARG A 414 4.06 9.11 6.59
C ARG A 414 2.81 8.81 5.78
N PRO A 415 1.60 8.91 6.37
CA PRO A 415 0.37 8.72 5.63
C PRO A 415 0.21 9.70 4.47
N ALA A 416 -0.34 9.22 3.36
CA ALA A 416 -0.64 10.03 2.18
C ALA A 416 -1.63 11.18 2.43
N ASN A 417 -2.40 11.16 3.52
CA ASN A 417 -3.39 12.16 3.91
C ASN A 417 -2.96 13.05 5.09
N GLU A 418 -1.67 13.09 5.42
CA GLU A 418 -1.12 13.97 6.47
C GLU A 418 -0.76 15.36 5.91
N ASP A 419 -0.81 16.38 6.77
CA ASP A 419 -0.61 17.81 6.46
C ASP A 419 -0.19 18.51 7.78
N VAL A 420 1.11 18.54 8.02
CA VAL A 420 1.73 18.85 9.33
C VAL A 420 2.89 19.84 9.23
N GLU A 421 2.98 20.55 8.11
CA GLU A 421 4.03 21.50 7.76
C GLU A 421 4.09 22.61 8.82
N ASP A 422 5.25 22.79 9.43
CA ASP A 422 5.42 23.78 10.52
C ASP A 422 6.39 24.89 10.16
N VAL A 423 6.78 24.98 8.88
CA VAL A 423 7.70 26.01 8.36
C VAL A 423 6.98 26.87 7.31
N PRO A 424 6.91 28.20 7.45
CA PRO A 424 7.24 28.94 8.65
C PRO A 424 6.28 28.59 9.81
N VAL A 425 6.77 28.79 11.03
CA VAL A 425 5.96 28.65 12.24
C VAL A 425 4.94 29.79 12.26
N GLY A 426 3.67 29.44 12.43
CA GLY A 426 2.56 30.39 12.43
C GLY A 426 1.46 29.99 13.42
N GLY A 427 0.26 30.48 13.17
CA GLY A 427 -0.93 30.25 13.99
C GLY A 427 -1.57 28.87 13.81
N SER A 428 -1.18 28.12 12.78
CA SER A 428 -1.56 26.72 12.54
C SER A 428 -0.41 25.95 11.91
N LYS A 429 -0.44 24.62 12.05
CA LYS A 429 0.36 23.71 11.22
C LYS A 429 -0.37 23.46 9.93
N GLY A 430 0.38 23.17 8.88
CA GLY A 430 -0.12 22.79 7.58
C GLY A 430 -0.73 23.92 6.77
N ASP A 431 -1.05 23.62 5.53
CA ASP A 431 -1.63 24.57 4.57
C ASP A 431 -2.89 24.09 3.86
N GLY A 432 -3.35 22.88 4.16
CA GLY A 432 -4.60 22.32 3.65
C GLY A 432 -4.40 21.34 2.49
N LEU A 433 -3.15 21.04 2.13
CA LEU A 433 -2.79 20.03 1.14
C LEU A 433 -2.22 18.80 1.84
N SER A 434 -2.59 17.61 1.37
CA SER A 434 -1.97 16.38 1.87
C SER A 434 -0.69 16.00 1.13
N ASN A 435 0.15 15.17 1.76
CA ASN A 435 1.34 14.58 1.13
C ASN A 435 1.09 14.04 -0.29
N PHE A 436 -0.08 13.42 -0.56
CA PHE A 436 -0.42 12.93 -1.90
C PHE A 436 -0.71 14.07 -2.89
N GLU A 437 -1.40 15.11 -2.46
CA GLU A 437 -1.70 16.28 -3.30
C GLU A 437 -0.41 17.03 -3.66
N GLU A 438 0.51 17.16 -2.71
CA GLU A 438 1.83 17.75 -2.89
C GLU A 438 2.75 16.90 -3.80
N TYR A 439 2.69 15.58 -3.66
CA TYR A 439 3.37 14.62 -4.53
C TYR A 439 2.83 14.64 -5.96
N ARG A 440 1.51 14.65 -6.14
CA ARG A 440 0.88 14.72 -7.47
C ARG A 440 1.15 16.08 -8.14
N GLY A 441 1.19 17.13 -7.34
CA GLY A 441 1.63 18.46 -7.75
C GLY A 441 0.58 19.25 -8.54
N PHE A 442 0.98 20.45 -8.93
CA PHE A 442 0.12 21.50 -9.49
C PHE A 442 0.75 22.05 -10.78
N MET A 443 -0.06 22.58 -11.69
CA MET A 443 0.38 23.57 -12.68
C MET A 443 0.44 24.94 -12.00
N VAL A 444 1.55 25.64 -12.24
CA VAL A 444 1.75 27.02 -11.84
C VAL A 444 2.32 27.74 -13.06
N GLN A 445 1.55 28.68 -13.61
CA GLN A 445 1.88 29.40 -14.85
C GLN A 445 2.20 28.47 -16.02
N GLY A 446 1.47 27.37 -16.13
CA GLY A 446 1.64 26.36 -17.19
C GLY A 446 2.73 25.33 -16.94
N ASP A 447 3.55 25.50 -15.90
CA ASP A 447 4.61 24.55 -15.54
C ASP A 447 4.19 23.65 -14.37
N TRP A 448 4.51 22.36 -14.47
CA TRP A 448 4.27 21.43 -13.38
C TRP A 448 5.28 21.63 -12.24
N VAL A 449 4.75 21.74 -11.02
CA VAL A 449 5.52 21.79 -9.79
C VAL A 449 5.03 20.71 -8.82
N THR A 450 5.99 20.10 -8.13
CA THR A 450 5.75 19.35 -6.89
C THR A 450 5.99 20.31 -5.73
N THR A 451 5.16 20.27 -4.71
CA THR A 451 5.32 21.10 -3.52
C THR A 451 6.15 20.36 -2.45
N ASP A 452 6.51 21.02 -1.34
CA ASP A 452 7.40 20.46 -0.31
C ASP A 452 6.62 20.22 1.00
N PRO A 453 6.42 18.94 1.42
CA PRO A 453 5.63 18.53 2.59
C PRO A 453 6.28 18.88 3.95
N LYS A 454 7.14 19.90 3.96
CA LYS A 454 7.74 20.51 5.14
C LYS A 454 7.48 22.01 5.22
N THR A 455 7.11 22.65 4.11
CA THR A 455 6.91 24.09 4.02
C THR A 455 5.49 24.42 3.64
N LYS A 456 4.84 25.31 4.36
CA LYS A 456 3.51 25.80 4.01
C LYS A 456 3.56 26.61 2.73
N GLU A 457 2.56 26.43 1.89
CA GLU A 457 2.47 27.05 0.59
C GLU A 457 1.21 27.90 0.44
N LEU A 458 1.32 28.93 -0.38
CA LEU A 458 0.22 29.86 -0.65
C LEU A 458 0.08 30.09 -2.14
N PHE A 459 -1.10 29.72 -2.65
CA PHE A 459 -1.49 29.98 -4.03
C PHE A 459 -2.19 31.33 -4.13
N ILE A 460 -1.78 32.14 -5.10
CA ILE A 460 -2.31 33.49 -5.31
C ILE A 460 -2.58 33.71 -6.79
N PHE A 461 -3.81 34.09 -7.13
CA PHE A 461 -4.14 34.66 -8.43
C PHE A 461 -4.12 36.18 -8.34
N ASP A 462 -3.18 36.80 -9.04
CA ASP A 462 -3.07 38.26 -9.15
C ASP A 462 -3.68 38.74 -10.48
N GLU A 463 -4.93 39.19 -10.43
CA GLU A 463 -5.62 39.82 -11.57
C GLU A 463 -5.16 41.27 -11.78
N THR A 464 -4.59 41.90 -10.75
CA THR A 464 -4.21 43.32 -10.76
C THR A 464 -2.89 43.58 -11.47
N THR A 465 -2.02 42.57 -11.55
CA THR A 465 -0.64 42.67 -12.04
C THR A 465 0.28 43.58 -11.20
N LEU A 466 -0.14 43.95 -9.99
CA LEU A 466 0.66 44.70 -9.02
C LEU A 466 1.75 43.83 -8.36
N GLY A 467 1.70 42.51 -8.56
CA GLY A 467 2.60 41.54 -7.97
C GLY A 467 2.20 41.16 -6.54
N LEU A 468 3.04 40.36 -5.89
CA LEU A 468 2.77 39.83 -4.54
C LEU A 468 3.32 40.73 -3.41
N GLY A 469 3.85 41.92 -3.76
CA GLY A 469 4.44 42.86 -2.82
C GLY A 469 5.49 42.23 -1.90
N LEU A 470 5.41 42.56 -0.62
CA LEU A 470 6.30 42.04 0.43
C LEU A 470 5.86 40.70 1.04
N THR A 471 4.90 39.99 0.43
CA THR A 471 4.36 38.74 0.98
C THR A 471 5.43 37.67 1.22
N TYR A 472 6.51 37.65 0.44
CA TYR A 472 7.63 36.72 0.64
C TYR A 472 8.28 36.83 2.03
N LYS A 473 8.08 37.96 2.73
CA LYS A 473 8.52 38.17 4.12
C LYS A 473 7.80 37.30 5.15
N THR A 474 6.69 36.67 4.77
CA THR A 474 6.04 35.62 5.59
C THR A 474 6.90 34.37 5.71
N GLY A 475 7.79 34.12 4.74
CA GLY A 475 8.56 32.90 4.60
C GLY A 475 7.78 31.74 3.97
N LEU A 476 6.51 31.94 3.58
CA LEU A 476 5.73 30.96 2.84
C LEU A 476 6.33 30.73 1.46
N MET A 477 6.18 29.52 0.92
CA MET A 477 6.38 29.29 -0.50
C MET A 477 5.19 29.89 -1.26
N LEU A 478 5.47 30.79 -2.22
CA LEU A 478 4.42 31.50 -2.94
C LEU A 478 4.31 30.96 -4.36
N TYR A 479 3.10 30.55 -4.74
CA TYR A 479 2.77 30.14 -6.10
C TYR A 479 1.79 31.14 -6.71
N GLN A 480 2.27 31.96 -7.64
CA GLN A 480 1.42 32.79 -8.46
C GLN A 480 0.81 31.92 -9.57
N ILE A 481 -0.51 31.81 -9.61
CA ILE A 481 -1.23 30.94 -10.57
C ILE A 481 -2.03 31.76 -11.57
N GLU A 482 -2.48 31.09 -12.62
CA GLU A 482 -3.44 31.62 -13.59
C GLU A 482 -4.89 31.27 -13.22
N GLN A 483 -5.85 32.00 -13.80
CA GLN A 483 -7.28 31.72 -13.60
C GLN A 483 -7.68 30.31 -14.06
N SER A 484 -6.99 29.73 -15.03
CA SER A 484 -7.18 28.35 -15.52
C SER A 484 -6.71 27.29 -14.52
N GLU A 485 -5.85 27.65 -13.56
CA GLU A 485 -5.20 26.78 -12.58
C GLU A 485 -5.92 26.78 -11.22
N MET A 486 -7.13 27.34 -11.19
CA MET A 486 -8.07 27.24 -10.09
C MET A 486 -9.51 27.17 -10.62
N SER A 487 -10.41 26.59 -9.82
CA SER A 487 -11.83 26.63 -10.14
C SER A 487 -12.43 28.03 -9.96
N ARG A 488 -13.67 28.23 -10.43
CA ARG A 488 -14.44 29.48 -10.17
C ARG A 488 -14.61 29.79 -8.67
N ALA A 489 -14.56 28.77 -7.81
CA ALA A 489 -14.61 28.92 -6.36
C ALA A 489 -13.22 29.12 -5.74
N ARG A 490 -12.20 29.42 -6.56
CA ARG A 490 -10.77 29.54 -6.25
C ARG A 490 -10.08 28.29 -5.74
N VAL A 491 -10.77 27.15 -5.74
CA VAL A 491 -10.17 25.88 -5.31
C VAL A 491 -9.03 25.52 -6.26
N VAL A 492 -7.81 25.37 -5.74
CA VAL A 492 -6.62 25.01 -6.52
C VAL A 492 -6.59 23.52 -6.75
N ASN A 493 -6.79 22.70 -5.72
CA ASN A 493 -6.89 21.24 -5.83
C ASN A 493 -8.29 20.80 -6.34
N PHE A 494 -8.78 21.40 -7.43
CA PHE A 494 -10.11 21.10 -7.96
C PHE A 494 -10.20 19.68 -8.55
N ASN A 495 -9.06 19.07 -8.89
CA ASN A 495 -8.92 17.69 -9.32
C ASN A 495 -8.57 16.73 -8.16
N ARG A 496 -8.83 17.13 -6.91
CA ARG A 496 -8.68 16.27 -5.73
C ARG A 496 -9.58 15.03 -5.80
N GLY A 497 -9.09 13.94 -5.23
CA GLY A 497 -9.77 12.66 -5.18
C GLY A 497 -9.38 11.91 -3.93
N ARG A 498 -8.42 11.00 -4.05
CA ARG A 498 -7.88 10.22 -2.94
C ARG A 498 -7.07 11.10 -1.97
N SER A 499 -7.06 10.71 -0.69
CA SER A 499 -6.21 11.27 0.36
C SER A 499 -6.32 12.79 0.56
N THR A 500 -7.38 13.43 0.06
CA THR A 500 -7.59 14.88 0.19
C THR A 500 -8.11 15.26 1.57
N LEU A 501 -7.73 16.45 2.03
CA LEU A 501 -8.23 17.06 3.27
C LEU A 501 -9.40 18.03 3.05
N GLY A 502 -9.79 18.23 1.79
CA GLY A 502 -10.85 19.15 1.40
C GLY A 502 -10.36 20.13 0.33
N PRO A 503 -11.21 21.08 -0.08
CA PRO A 503 -10.81 22.11 -1.03
C PRO A 503 -9.83 23.09 -0.36
N GLN A 504 -8.72 23.38 -1.03
CA GLN A 504 -7.83 24.47 -0.71
C GLN A 504 -7.99 25.58 -1.74
N LYS A 505 -8.17 26.82 -1.30
CA LYS A 505 -8.40 27.97 -2.18
C LYS A 505 -7.16 28.84 -2.32
N ALA A 506 -6.98 29.41 -3.50
CA ALA A 506 -6.08 30.53 -3.71
C ALA A 506 -6.68 31.83 -3.15
N LEU A 507 -5.79 32.75 -2.78
CA LEU A 507 -6.15 34.16 -2.63
C LEU A 507 -6.31 34.79 -4.02
N HIS A 508 -7.22 35.76 -4.15
CA HIS A 508 -7.51 36.43 -5.41
C HIS A 508 -7.45 37.94 -5.21
N LEU A 509 -6.45 38.56 -5.81
CA LEU A 509 -6.26 40.00 -5.84
C LEU A 509 -7.00 40.57 -7.04
N LYS A 510 -7.86 41.54 -6.82
CA LYS A 510 -8.68 42.20 -7.83
C LYS A 510 -8.54 43.70 -7.75
N GLU A 511 -8.67 44.36 -8.90
CA GLU A 511 -8.78 45.80 -8.94
C GLU A 511 -10.22 46.21 -8.58
N ALA A 512 -10.35 47.28 -7.79
CA ALA A 512 -11.63 47.91 -7.48
C ALA A 512 -11.44 49.39 -7.11
N GLU A 513 -12.43 50.21 -7.44
CA GLU A 513 -12.54 51.58 -6.91
C GLU A 513 -12.98 51.52 -5.44
N LEU A 514 -12.16 52.06 -4.55
CA LEU A 514 -12.42 52.08 -3.10
C LEU A 514 -12.69 53.51 -2.61
N ASP A 515 -13.23 53.62 -1.39
CA ASP A 515 -13.46 54.92 -0.77
C ASP A 515 -12.14 55.73 -0.69
N PRO A 516 -12.16 57.06 -0.91
CA PRO A 516 -10.96 57.88 -0.85
C PRO A 516 -10.17 57.70 0.45
N GLY A 517 -8.89 57.34 0.32
CA GLY A 517 -7.99 57.03 1.44
C GLY A 517 -7.93 55.55 1.81
N THR A 518 -8.64 54.67 1.09
CA THR A 518 -8.56 53.22 1.24
C THR A 518 -7.80 52.63 0.05
N LEU A 519 -6.58 52.14 0.27
CA LEU A 519 -5.73 51.60 -0.80
C LEU A 519 -6.00 50.13 -1.10
N GLY A 520 -6.52 49.39 -0.11
CA GLY A 520 -6.86 47.98 -0.22
C GLY A 520 -7.89 47.57 0.84
N ILE A 521 -8.58 46.46 0.56
CA ILE A 521 -9.48 45.82 1.52
C ILE A 521 -9.58 44.31 1.28
N THR A 522 -9.56 43.54 2.36
CA THR A 522 -9.79 42.10 2.36
C THR A 522 -11.20 41.78 2.87
N ASN A 523 -11.91 40.88 2.19
CA ASN A 523 -13.29 40.52 2.53
C ASN A 523 -13.46 39.01 2.80
N PRO A 524 -14.05 38.59 3.94
CA PRO A 524 -14.14 39.36 5.19
C PRO A 524 -12.76 39.88 5.64
N ARG A 525 -12.75 40.87 6.55
CA ARG A 525 -11.53 41.60 6.97
C ARG A 525 -10.33 40.70 7.29
N VAL A 526 -10.56 39.53 7.92
CA VAL A 526 -9.49 38.58 8.30
C VAL A 526 -10.01 37.16 8.12
N GLY A 527 -9.19 36.26 7.58
CA GLY A 527 -9.49 34.83 7.49
C GLY A 527 -8.38 34.04 6.80
N THR A 528 -8.54 32.73 6.69
CA THR A 528 -7.67 31.89 5.84
C THR A 528 -8.09 32.00 4.37
N PRO A 529 -7.28 31.51 3.41
CA PRO A 529 -7.65 31.50 1.99
C PRO A 529 -9.01 30.83 1.71
N ASN A 530 -9.41 29.85 2.52
CA ASN A 530 -10.71 29.19 2.41
C ASN A 530 -11.90 30.07 2.86
N GLN A 531 -11.64 31.04 3.75
CA GLN A 531 -12.62 31.95 4.34
C GLN A 531 -12.71 33.29 3.58
N VAL A 532 -11.58 33.82 3.12
CA VAL A 532 -11.53 35.09 2.36
C VAL A 532 -12.17 34.92 0.99
N SER A 533 -13.08 35.81 0.64
CA SER A 533 -13.78 35.86 -0.65
C SER A 533 -13.00 36.61 -1.72
N GLU A 534 -12.29 37.68 -1.37
CA GLU A 534 -11.49 38.48 -2.29
C GLU A 534 -10.61 39.48 -1.54
N ILE A 535 -9.54 39.90 -2.22
CA ILE A 535 -8.69 41.02 -1.84
C ILE A 535 -8.82 42.08 -2.93
N LEU A 536 -9.29 43.27 -2.57
CA LEU A 536 -9.50 44.37 -3.49
C LEU A 536 -8.39 45.41 -3.31
N LEU A 537 -7.83 45.89 -4.41
CA LEU A 537 -6.77 46.89 -4.44
C LEU A 537 -7.19 48.03 -5.37
N ASP A 538 -7.04 49.28 -4.91
CA ASP A 538 -7.33 50.44 -5.74
C ASP A 538 -6.08 50.90 -6.47
N PHE A 539 -5.97 50.50 -7.74
CA PHE A 539 -4.82 50.80 -8.59
C PHE A 539 -4.55 52.31 -8.69
N TRP A 540 -5.59 53.13 -8.85
CA TRP A 540 -5.42 54.56 -9.07
C TRP A 540 -5.00 55.29 -7.81
N GLN A 541 -5.58 54.94 -6.66
CA GLN A 541 -5.15 55.51 -5.37
C GLN A 541 -3.74 55.06 -5.01
N LEU A 542 -3.38 53.80 -5.28
CA LEU A 542 -2.03 53.28 -5.07
C LEU A 542 -0.98 53.99 -5.93
N MET A 543 -1.27 54.23 -7.21
CA MET A 543 -0.36 54.95 -8.11
C MET A 543 -0.27 56.45 -7.79
N ALA A 544 -1.28 57.02 -7.14
CA ALA A 544 -1.27 58.40 -6.67
C ALA A 544 -0.54 58.56 -5.33
N GLU A 545 -0.28 57.47 -4.61
CA GLU A 545 0.47 57.50 -3.35
C GLU A 545 1.97 57.70 -3.62
N SER A 546 2.53 58.74 -3.01
CA SER A 546 3.94 59.13 -3.20
C SER A 546 4.87 58.54 -2.14
N ALA A 547 4.30 57.93 -1.10
CA ALA A 547 5.06 57.29 -0.05
C ALA A 547 5.85 56.07 -0.60
N PRO A 548 7.12 55.90 -0.19
CA PRO A 548 7.89 54.72 -0.57
C PRO A 548 7.21 53.42 -0.13
N ASN A 549 7.30 52.39 -0.98
CA ASN A 549 6.79 51.05 -0.76
C ASN A 549 5.26 50.94 -0.60
N ALA A 550 4.50 51.96 -1.01
CA ALA A 550 3.05 51.98 -0.80
C ALA A 550 2.35 50.78 -1.44
N ILE A 551 2.73 50.43 -2.68
CA ILE A 551 2.16 49.29 -3.41
C ILE A 551 2.54 47.98 -2.72
N GLU A 552 3.83 47.74 -2.52
CA GLU A 552 4.33 46.45 -2.03
C GLU A 552 3.88 46.17 -0.58
N SER A 553 3.79 47.21 0.25
CA SER A 553 3.28 47.11 1.61
C SER A 553 1.77 46.93 1.64
N THR A 554 1.01 47.64 0.80
CA THR A 554 -0.46 47.49 0.79
C THR A 554 -0.85 46.10 0.31
N VAL A 555 -0.22 45.61 -0.76
CA VAL A 555 -0.44 44.25 -1.25
C VAL A 555 -0.14 43.21 -0.15
N ALA A 556 1.00 43.34 0.54
CA ALA A 556 1.37 42.43 1.63
C ALA A 556 0.44 42.57 2.86
N HIS A 557 -0.06 43.78 3.14
CA HIS A 557 -1.03 44.04 4.19
C HIS A 557 -2.32 43.25 3.94
N GLU A 558 -2.90 43.39 2.75
CA GLU A 558 -4.15 42.71 2.40
C GLU A 558 -3.97 41.19 2.27
N ILE A 559 -2.85 40.73 1.68
CA ILE A 559 -2.56 39.28 1.67
C ILE A 559 -2.42 38.74 3.10
N GLY A 560 -1.80 39.49 4.01
CA GLY A 560 -1.67 39.03 5.40
C GLY A 560 -3.03 38.90 6.11
N HIS A 561 -4.02 39.73 5.77
CA HIS A 561 -5.41 39.51 6.21
C HIS A 561 -6.02 38.21 5.66
N GLY A 562 -5.68 37.87 4.41
CA GLY A 562 -5.94 36.57 3.79
C GLY A 562 -5.22 35.38 4.44
N LEU A 563 -4.33 35.65 5.40
CA LEU A 563 -3.58 34.68 6.20
C LEU A 563 -3.94 34.77 7.68
N SER A 564 -5.12 35.28 8.01
CA SER A 564 -5.60 35.43 9.40
C SER A 564 -4.74 36.34 10.29
N ILE A 565 -4.02 37.30 9.72
CA ILE A 565 -3.22 38.26 10.50
C ILE A 565 -4.06 39.52 10.76
N ASP A 566 -4.24 39.87 12.04
CA ASP A 566 -4.89 41.11 12.43
C ASP A 566 -3.92 42.31 12.36
N HIS A 567 -4.49 43.51 12.27
CA HIS A 567 -3.74 44.74 12.53
C HIS A 567 -3.10 44.69 13.92
N HIS A 568 -2.14 45.59 14.18
CA HIS A 568 -1.52 45.72 15.51
C HIS A 568 -2.51 46.06 16.66
N GLY A 569 -3.71 46.57 16.35
CA GLY A 569 -4.83 46.76 17.27
C GLY A 569 -6.13 47.07 16.52
N ASP A 570 -7.25 47.22 17.22
CA ASP A 570 -8.58 47.27 16.60
C ASP A 570 -9.18 48.66 16.44
N TRP A 571 -8.48 49.71 16.86
CA TRP A 571 -9.03 51.07 16.81
C TRP A 571 -8.01 52.13 16.46
N SER A 572 -8.54 53.18 15.83
CA SER A 572 -7.99 54.52 15.78
C SER A 572 -9.03 55.47 16.38
N GLU A 573 -8.58 56.52 17.07
CA GLU A 573 -9.50 57.54 17.58
C GLU A 573 -9.68 58.64 16.54
N ARG A 574 -10.91 59.16 16.37
CA ARG A 574 -11.20 60.28 15.47
C ARG A 574 -11.10 61.66 16.15
N SER A 575 -10.90 61.68 17.47
CA SER A 575 -10.83 62.91 18.24
C SER A 575 -10.11 62.70 19.57
N CYS A 576 -9.09 63.50 19.82
CA CYS A 576 -8.60 63.72 21.18
C CYS A 576 -9.57 64.60 21.96
N ARG A 577 -9.77 64.33 23.25
CA ARG A 577 -10.71 65.07 24.13
C ARG A 577 -10.55 66.59 24.10
N LEU A 578 -9.38 67.12 23.73
CA LEU A 578 -9.07 68.56 23.70
C LEU A 578 -8.29 68.99 22.44
N GLY A 579 -8.32 68.19 21.37
CA GLY A 579 -7.48 68.37 20.18
C GLY A 579 -8.24 68.65 18.87
N PRO A 580 -7.52 69.04 17.80
CA PRO A 580 -8.07 69.25 16.45
C PRO A 580 -8.72 67.98 15.86
N LYS A 581 -9.63 68.12 14.88
CA LYS A 581 -10.15 66.93 14.18
C LYS A 581 -9.06 66.29 13.31
N GLY A 582 -8.94 64.96 13.33
CA GLY A 582 -7.95 64.21 12.54
C GLY A 582 -7.87 62.74 12.96
N LEU A 583 -7.04 61.95 12.28
CA LEU A 583 -6.72 60.57 12.64
C LEU A 583 -5.71 60.57 13.80
N TYR A 584 -6.02 59.84 14.88
CA TYR A 584 -5.16 59.71 16.05
C TYR A 584 -4.53 58.32 16.14
N ALA A 585 -3.27 58.26 16.59
CA ALA A 585 -2.60 57.03 16.98
C ALA A 585 -2.78 56.78 18.50
N PRO A 586 -3.75 55.95 18.92
CA PRO A 586 -3.91 55.60 20.33
C PRO A 586 -2.87 54.54 20.73
N TRP A 587 -2.60 54.46 22.04
CA TRP A 587 -1.75 53.42 22.60
C TRP A 587 -2.35 52.03 22.32
N GLY A 588 -1.54 51.11 21.79
CA GLY A 588 -1.98 49.75 21.45
C GLY A 588 -2.95 49.64 20.26
N GLY A 589 -3.21 50.73 19.53
CA GLY A 589 -4.09 50.76 18.35
C GLY A 589 -3.40 50.35 17.04
N VAL A 590 -4.03 50.64 15.90
CA VAL A 590 -3.54 50.19 14.56
C VAL A 590 -2.14 50.72 14.18
N LEU A 591 -1.66 51.82 14.80
CA LEU A 591 -0.33 52.40 14.55
C LEU A 591 0.73 52.02 15.62
N SER A 592 0.39 51.14 16.56
CA SER A 592 1.28 50.71 17.67
C SER A 592 2.25 49.61 17.25
N GLY A 593 3.14 49.19 18.13
CA GLY A 593 4.09 48.11 17.89
C GLY A 593 5.19 48.46 16.88
N ASP A 594 5.69 47.43 16.21
CA ASP A 594 6.80 47.57 15.28
C ASP A 594 6.39 48.36 14.03
N ARG A 595 6.95 49.55 13.86
CA ARG A 595 6.64 50.46 12.75
C ARG A 595 7.17 49.97 11.40
N THR A 596 8.06 48.98 11.39
CA THR A 596 8.50 48.34 10.15
C THR A 596 7.52 47.27 9.67
N CYS A 597 6.51 46.92 10.47
CA CYS A 597 5.53 45.91 10.11
C CYS A 597 4.53 46.45 9.06
N VAL A 598 4.25 45.67 8.02
CA VAL A 598 3.19 45.98 7.04
C VAL A 598 1.81 46.10 7.69
N MET A 599 1.58 45.44 8.84
CA MET A 599 0.33 45.50 9.62
C MET A 599 0.21 46.71 10.56
N SER A 600 1.25 47.56 10.62
CA SER A 600 1.18 48.83 11.32
C SER A 600 0.68 49.90 10.36
N TYR A 601 -0.44 50.54 10.68
CA TYR A 601 -0.97 51.65 9.87
C TYR A 601 -0.01 52.86 9.89
N SER A 602 -0.13 53.68 8.83
CA SER A 602 0.51 54.98 8.72
C SER A 602 -0.55 56.10 8.63
N GLY A 603 -0.13 57.37 8.60
CA GLY A 603 -1.04 58.49 8.28
C GLY A 603 -1.81 59.13 9.44
N ALA A 604 -1.45 58.88 10.70
CA ALA A 604 -2.02 59.65 11.81
C ALA A 604 -1.61 61.13 11.74
N ASN A 605 -2.56 62.03 11.97
CA ASN A 605 -2.29 63.46 12.06
C ASN A 605 -1.79 63.84 13.46
N TYR A 606 -2.25 63.11 14.47
CA TYR A 606 -2.02 63.39 15.88
C TYR A 606 -1.83 62.08 16.67
N TYR A 607 -1.39 62.20 17.91
CA TYR A 607 -1.39 61.09 18.85
C TYR A 607 -1.62 61.58 20.27
N THR A 608 -2.20 60.69 21.09
CA THR A 608 -2.43 60.94 22.52
C THR A 608 -1.33 60.23 23.30
N SER A 609 -0.49 60.99 23.99
CA SER A 609 0.61 60.39 24.75
C SER A 609 0.20 60.00 26.17
N TRP A 610 1.11 59.38 26.90
CA TRP A 610 0.93 58.91 28.27
C TRP A 610 0.65 60.03 29.29
N ASP A 611 0.95 61.28 28.94
CA ASP A 611 0.66 62.47 29.77
C ASP A 611 -0.76 63.04 29.54
N GLY A 612 -1.55 62.38 28.67
CA GLY A 612 -2.92 62.77 28.34
C GLY A 612 -3.03 63.98 27.40
N LYS A 613 -1.90 64.48 26.87
CA LYS A 613 -1.89 65.58 25.89
C LYS A 613 -1.81 65.05 24.47
N CYS A 614 -2.22 65.91 23.54
CA CYS A 614 -2.27 65.59 22.12
C CYS A 614 -1.20 66.36 21.37
N TYR A 615 -0.43 65.60 20.60
CA TYR A 615 0.75 66.07 19.90
C TYR A 615 0.56 65.86 18.40
N THR A 616 1.14 66.75 17.59
CA THR A 616 1.24 66.52 16.15
C THR A 616 2.09 65.29 15.88
N TYR A 617 1.64 64.45 14.96
CA TYR A 617 2.40 63.28 14.57
C TYR A 617 3.73 63.72 13.93
N PRO A 618 4.89 63.26 14.43
CA PRO A 618 6.14 63.95 14.17
C PRO A 618 6.82 63.60 12.84
N TRP A 619 6.32 62.63 12.05
CA TRP A 619 7.03 62.04 10.91
C TRP A 619 6.13 61.83 9.68
N PRO A 620 6.68 61.91 8.45
CA PRO A 620 5.97 61.47 7.25
C PRO A 620 5.69 59.96 7.32
N SER A 621 4.57 59.55 6.72
CA SER A 621 4.16 58.16 6.60
C SER A 621 5.18 57.37 5.78
N SER A 622 5.85 56.41 6.41
CA SER A 622 6.52 55.33 5.69
C SER A 622 5.69 54.07 5.86
N PHE A 623 5.49 53.35 4.77
CA PHE A 623 4.87 52.03 4.82
C PHE A 623 5.85 50.99 5.41
N GLY A 624 5.28 49.99 6.08
CA GLY A 624 6.05 48.88 6.64
C GLY A 624 6.71 48.04 5.54
N THR A 625 7.78 47.33 5.87
CA THR A 625 8.53 46.49 4.93
C THR A 625 8.68 45.04 5.37
N GLU A 626 8.19 44.67 6.55
CA GLU A 626 8.38 43.37 7.19
C GLU A 626 7.08 42.84 7.83
N TYR A 627 7.04 41.58 8.25
CA TYR A 627 6.05 41.09 9.23
C TYR A 627 6.74 40.98 10.59
N CYS A 628 6.19 41.64 11.62
CA CYS A 628 6.81 41.64 12.93
C CYS A 628 6.71 40.28 13.63
N THR A 629 7.69 39.96 14.47
CA THR A 629 7.77 38.73 15.29
C THR A 629 7.61 39.01 16.79
N VAL A 630 7.37 40.28 17.14
CA VAL A 630 7.15 40.73 18.51
C VAL A 630 6.08 41.82 18.51
N LYS A 631 5.48 42.07 19.68
CA LYS A 631 4.51 43.16 19.88
C LYS A 631 5.17 44.51 20.18
N THR A 632 6.45 44.49 20.55
CA THR A 632 7.16 45.65 21.08
C THR A 632 7.22 46.79 20.08
N GLY A 633 6.97 48.01 20.58
CA GLY A 633 7.09 49.24 19.81
C GLY A 633 8.52 49.49 19.32
N THR A 634 8.67 49.92 18.07
CA THR A 634 9.97 50.31 17.49
C THR A 634 10.01 51.81 17.14
N GLY A 635 11.21 52.39 17.08
CA GLY A 635 11.40 53.81 16.77
C GLY A 635 10.62 54.72 17.73
N LEU A 636 9.68 55.51 17.20
CA LEU A 636 8.82 56.39 18.00
C LEU A 636 7.83 55.63 18.89
N ASN A 637 7.57 54.36 18.61
CA ASN A 637 6.75 53.51 19.46
C ASN A 637 7.58 52.82 20.55
N SER A 638 8.91 52.89 20.48
CA SER A 638 9.80 52.17 21.41
C SER A 638 10.03 52.90 22.72
N GLY A 639 10.41 52.11 23.72
CA GLY A 639 11.04 52.59 24.95
C GLY A 639 10.06 53.06 26.03
N ALA A 640 10.64 53.46 27.15
CA ALA A 640 9.88 53.97 28.29
C ALA A 640 9.24 55.33 27.97
N ARG A 641 8.24 55.67 28.78
CA ARG A 641 7.62 57.01 28.82
C ARG A 641 8.71 58.07 28.98
N ARG A 642 8.87 58.94 27.99
CA ARG A 642 9.92 59.96 27.93
C ARG A 642 9.47 61.23 27.21
N MET A 643 10.27 62.28 27.31
CA MET A 643 10.10 63.53 26.56
C MET A 643 11.27 63.70 25.58
N GLU A 644 10.97 63.89 24.30
CA GLU A 644 11.96 64.20 23.26
C GLU A 644 11.45 65.39 22.43
N ASP A 645 12.27 66.43 22.27
CA ASP A 645 11.93 67.65 21.53
C ASP A 645 10.57 68.26 21.91
N GLY A 646 10.26 68.26 23.21
CA GLY A 646 8.99 68.78 23.74
C GLY A 646 7.77 67.90 23.48
N ARG A 647 7.96 66.67 22.99
CA ARG A 647 6.91 65.68 22.71
C ARG A 647 7.02 64.49 23.67
N ALA A 648 5.88 64.01 24.14
CA ALA A 648 5.82 62.85 25.02
C ALA A 648 5.82 61.56 24.18
N LEU A 649 6.81 60.70 24.35
CA LEU A 649 6.97 59.42 23.67
C LEU A 649 6.86 58.24 24.65
N PRO A 650 6.57 57.02 24.18
CA PRO A 650 6.31 56.64 22.78
C PRO A 650 4.97 57.14 22.24
N VAL A 651 4.82 57.17 20.91
CA VAL A 651 3.62 57.66 20.21
C VAL A 651 2.41 56.77 20.49
N SER A 652 2.52 55.48 20.20
CA SER A 652 1.44 54.50 20.38
C SER A 652 1.89 53.23 21.10
N GLY A 653 3.14 53.18 21.56
CA GLY A 653 3.69 52.11 22.38
C GLY A 653 3.66 50.73 21.73
N ASP A 654 3.60 49.69 22.56
CA ASP A 654 3.51 48.29 22.13
C ASP A 654 2.14 47.96 21.52
N ALA A 655 2.12 47.01 20.58
CA ALA A 655 0.91 46.50 19.96
C ALA A 655 0.09 45.60 20.87
N THR A 656 -1.23 45.66 20.72
CA THR A 656 -2.14 44.74 21.39
C THR A 656 -2.08 43.36 20.74
N MET A 657 -2.10 43.33 19.41
CA MET A 657 -1.98 42.11 18.61
C MET A 657 -0.52 41.85 18.24
N GLY A 658 0.06 42.59 17.27
CA GLY A 658 1.47 42.49 16.86
C GLY A 658 1.93 41.05 16.59
N ASN A 659 3.24 40.78 16.59
CA ASN A 659 3.77 39.42 16.37
C ASN A 659 3.09 38.69 15.19
N CYS A 660 2.95 39.39 14.06
CA CYS A 660 2.14 39.01 12.92
C CYS A 660 2.48 37.61 12.36
N VAL A 661 3.75 37.25 12.31
CA VAL A 661 4.18 35.92 11.81
C VAL A 661 3.52 34.79 12.62
N SER A 662 3.40 34.95 13.95
CA SER A 662 2.78 33.94 14.81
C SER A 662 1.26 33.80 14.65
N GLN A 663 0.60 34.78 14.02
CA GLN A 663 -0.84 34.74 13.78
C GLN A 663 -1.19 33.99 12.49
N MET A 664 -0.23 33.91 11.55
CA MET A 664 -0.43 33.47 10.18
C MET A 664 -1.01 32.05 10.07
N ARG A 665 -2.12 31.89 9.34
CA ARG A 665 -2.80 30.61 9.07
C ARG A 665 -3.12 30.47 7.59
N VAL A 666 -2.81 29.31 7.03
CA VAL A 666 -3.10 28.97 5.63
C VAL A 666 -4.30 28.00 5.50
N LYS A 667 -4.61 27.25 6.57
CA LYS A 667 -5.84 26.46 6.71
C LYS A 667 -6.61 26.76 7.99
#